data_AF-W4RRX1-F1
#
_entry.id   AF-W4RRX1-F1
#
_cell.length_a   1.000
_cell.length_b   1.000
_cell.length_c   1.000
_cell.angle_alpha   90.00
_cell.angle_beta   90.00
_cell.angle_gamma   90.00
#
_symmetry.space_group_name_H-M   'P 1'
#
loop_
_entity.id
_entity.type
_entity.pdbx_description
1 polymer ?
#
loop_
_entity_poly.entity_id
_entity_poly.type
_entity_poly.pdbx_seq_one_letter_code
_entity_poly.pdbx_strand_id
1 'polypeptide(L)'
;MILQDYMDKGLIPEFPIFVDGLVTPISRIYRDYPHFLKGPVSHRISKNGDAFLTERCRAVTPKEREMILQGKPGCIVASSGMLTGGASTWYAERLVSGEKNAIFITGYQDEESPGRKLLDLADGIEETIELNGVTYPVKCRISKYGLSAHADANEMQRFIQTMNPTYTLLVHGDDQARLKLAEILDPLHKPILVENGENYIFESRGSGKGVKGKRFKADDRNSELRKWVGSLLLYQSEGEKRYKAALCTGVHPKTQVLFCQSVKGKNVKLQKHQVAEAVMKWNGPMDEMAEEVGEVFSFNRPILEQVQWSRLPYKWLDIEAIFQILEAAGLKERLAIALALQSLSEIQKKEVQNGFAYLLNEQTTRMLANMEFDIPGAKMNPTAAISEVKELFKTMRGFLRSGIDGPGTEKERITLYFDFPDHIDMEERKNLISFVKKRTGWTSEISDSVRQDLFPGLIAELHGHPIGSISIHLAEKKVSIGLDEPAKGKEIRKVFAERTGFTLQYNNKSNMTGLSAGKDDIFRVPAGSGRMENNQAIEEAKRWAADRGITIYKTSMKQHNGEPLMEIHFISPEIAKDHEADLEELSYRTGMAVTYAKQPKQNEIIRITLENLPPEWELKKNPSIHMDKKKIALKLGQPPLPTEIAAAGEKIRQLTGYTLEA
;
A
#
# COMPACT_ATOMS: atom_id res chain seq x y z
N MET A 1 -2.19 -40.80 18.62
CA MET A 1 -3.38 -41.60 18.99
C MET A 1 -3.09 -43.10 19.06
N ILE A 2 -2.60 -43.75 18.00
CA ILE A 2 -2.29 -45.20 18.03
C ILE A 2 -1.36 -45.57 19.20
N LEU A 3 -0.25 -44.84 19.35
CA LEU A 3 0.69 -45.04 20.46
C LEU A 3 0.02 -44.93 21.83
N GLN A 4 -0.79 -43.89 22.04
CA GLN A 4 -1.53 -43.69 23.29
C GLN A 4 -2.50 -44.86 23.56
N ASP A 5 -3.27 -45.30 22.56
CA ASP A 5 -4.21 -46.42 22.70
C ASP A 5 -3.52 -47.75 23.04
N TYR A 6 -2.35 -48.01 22.45
CA TYR A 6 -1.56 -49.21 22.75
C TYR A 6 -0.91 -49.16 24.14
N MET A 7 -0.49 -47.98 24.59
CA MET A 7 -0.02 -47.77 25.97
C MET A 7 -1.16 -47.97 26.97
N ASP A 8 -2.34 -47.39 26.72
CA ASP A 8 -3.51 -47.52 27.59
C ASP A 8 -3.97 -48.98 27.73
N LYS A 9 -3.73 -49.79 26.68
CA LYS A 9 -3.99 -51.24 26.67
C LYS A 9 -2.84 -52.09 27.24
N GLY A 10 -1.73 -51.48 27.64
CA GLY A 10 -0.55 -52.19 28.15
C GLY A 10 0.17 -53.06 27.11
N LEU A 11 -0.07 -52.81 25.81
CA LEU A 11 0.56 -53.58 24.72
C LEU A 11 1.99 -53.11 24.43
N ILE A 12 2.31 -51.87 24.79
CA ILE A 12 3.65 -51.29 24.71
C ILE A 12 3.99 -50.55 26.01
N PRO A 13 5.29 -50.40 26.34
CA PRO A 13 5.72 -49.61 27.49
C PRO A 13 5.27 -48.15 27.38
N GLU A 14 5.07 -47.52 28.54
CA GLU A 14 4.77 -46.09 28.59
C GLU A 14 6.03 -45.25 28.40
N PHE A 15 5.96 -44.26 27.52
CA PHE A 15 7.03 -43.30 27.27
C PHE A 15 6.45 -41.94 26.87
N PRO A 16 7.17 -40.83 27.11
CA PRO A 16 6.70 -39.51 26.71
C PRO A 16 6.66 -39.38 25.18
N ILE A 17 5.58 -38.78 24.68
CA ILE A 17 5.40 -38.45 23.27
C ILE A 17 5.55 -36.93 23.11
N PHE A 18 6.40 -36.53 22.17
CA PHE A 18 6.68 -35.14 21.85
C PHE A 18 6.22 -34.85 20.42
N VAL A 19 5.48 -33.76 20.21
CA VAL A 19 5.06 -33.31 18.87
C VAL A 19 5.67 -31.95 18.54
N ASP A 20 6.23 -31.81 17.33
CA ASP A 20 6.96 -30.62 16.90
C ASP A 20 6.63 -30.23 15.44
N GLY A 21 6.87 -28.97 15.11
CA GLY A 21 6.59 -28.39 13.80
C GLY A 21 5.09 -28.16 13.59
N LEU A 22 4.62 -28.38 12.35
CA LEU A 22 3.23 -28.16 11.96
C LEU A 22 2.25 -29.12 12.64
N VAL A 23 2.75 -30.20 13.24
CA VAL A 23 1.91 -31.16 13.99
C VAL A 23 1.19 -30.46 15.15
N THR A 24 1.84 -29.52 15.83
CA THR A 24 1.26 -28.77 16.95
C THR A 24 0.05 -27.89 16.55
N PRO A 25 0.16 -26.94 15.60
CA PRO A 25 -0.98 -26.14 15.18
C PRO A 25 -2.08 -26.98 14.54
N ILE A 26 -1.73 -28.02 13.78
CA ILE A 26 -2.72 -28.93 13.16
C ILE A 26 -3.53 -29.67 14.23
N SER A 27 -2.87 -30.18 15.28
CA SER A 27 -3.57 -30.86 16.39
C SER A 27 -4.58 -29.94 17.08
N ARG A 28 -4.25 -28.65 17.23
CA ARG A 28 -5.17 -27.63 17.78
C ARG A 28 -6.37 -27.39 16.87
N ILE A 29 -6.15 -27.31 15.56
CA ILE A 29 -7.24 -27.19 14.58
C ILE A 29 -8.18 -28.40 14.70
N TYR A 30 -7.67 -29.63 14.70
CA TYR A 30 -8.53 -30.80 14.81
C TYR A 30 -9.35 -30.83 16.12
N ARG A 31 -8.76 -30.38 17.23
CA ARG A 31 -9.47 -30.21 18.50
C ARG A 31 -10.62 -29.20 18.40
N ASP A 32 -10.40 -28.07 17.72
CA ASP A 32 -11.38 -26.99 17.62
C ASP A 32 -12.52 -27.31 16.62
N TYR A 33 -12.33 -28.30 15.75
CA TYR A 33 -13.29 -28.73 14.72
C TYR A 33 -13.75 -30.20 14.86
N PRO A 34 -14.28 -30.64 16.02
CA PRO A 34 -14.57 -32.04 16.30
C PRO A 34 -15.71 -32.63 15.43
N HIS A 35 -16.53 -31.80 14.80
CA HIS A 35 -17.65 -32.23 13.93
C HIS A 35 -17.19 -32.77 12.57
N PHE A 36 -15.95 -32.50 12.17
CA PHE A 36 -15.34 -33.13 10.98
C PHE A 36 -14.68 -34.48 11.29
N LEU A 37 -14.60 -34.86 12.56
CA LEU A 37 -13.93 -36.09 13.00
C LEU A 37 -14.91 -37.26 13.14
N LYS A 38 -14.38 -38.48 13.02
CA LYS A 38 -15.16 -39.70 13.29
C LYS A 38 -15.72 -39.67 14.72
N GLY A 39 -16.94 -40.18 14.90
CA GLY A 39 -17.69 -40.14 16.16
C GLY A 39 -16.89 -40.47 17.43
N PRO A 40 -16.08 -41.55 17.46
CA PRO A 40 -15.27 -41.87 18.65
C PRO A 40 -14.23 -40.80 19.02
N VAL A 41 -13.60 -40.16 18.04
CA VAL A 41 -12.59 -39.11 18.26
C VAL A 41 -13.27 -37.81 18.67
N SER A 42 -14.35 -37.46 17.97
CA SER A 42 -15.20 -36.32 18.29
C SER A 42 -15.71 -36.39 19.73
N HIS A 43 -16.21 -37.56 20.15
CA HIS A 43 -16.67 -37.81 21.52
C HIS A 43 -15.54 -37.68 22.55
N ARG A 44 -14.35 -38.20 22.24
CA ARG A 44 -13.17 -38.08 23.12
C ARG A 44 -12.77 -36.62 23.34
N ILE A 45 -12.81 -35.79 22.31
CA ILE A 45 -12.56 -34.34 22.42
C ILE A 45 -13.64 -33.68 23.26
N SER A 46 -14.92 -33.97 23.01
CA SER A 46 -16.03 -33.38 23.79
C SER A 46 -15.98 -33.74 25.28
N LYS A 47 -15.52 -34.96 25.62
CA LYS A 47 -15.45 -35.43 27.01
C LYS A 47 -14.20 -34.97 27.75
N ASN A 48 -13.03 -35.00 27.09
CA ASN A 48 -11.73 -34.82 27.73
C ASN A 48 -11.02 -33.50 27.31
N GLY A 49 -11.65 -32.69 26.47
CA GLY A 49 -11.11 -31.41 25.98
C GLY A 49 -10.16 -31.57 24.78
N ASP A 50 -9.14 -32.43 24.89
CA ASP A 50 -8.17 -32.69 23.82
C ASP A 50 -7.88 -34.19 23.69
N ALA A 51 -7.87 -34.69 22.45
CA ALA A 51 -7.58 -36.09 22.13
C ALA A 51 -6.17 -36.29 21.54
N PHE A 52 -5.47 -35.20 21.24
CA PHE A 52 -4.19 -35.19 20.53
C PHE A 52 -3.06 -34.75 21.46
N LEU A 53 -3.23 -33.61 22.14
CA LEU A 53 -2.28 -33.10 23.13
C LEU A 53 -2.78 -33.44 24.53
N THR A 54 -2.20 -34.47 25.12
CA THR A 54 -2.58 -35.04 26.42
C THR A 54 -1.42 -34.96 27.40
N GLU A 55 -1.62 -35.34 28.66
CA GLU A 55 -0.51 -35.39 29.63
C GLU A 55 0.69 -36.23 29.14
N ARG A 56 0.43 -37.26 28.32
CA ARG A 56 1.44 -38.15 27.74
C ARG A 56 1.99 -37.66 26.41
N CYS A 57 1.33 -36.70 25.77
CA CYS A 57 1.65 -36.22 24.42
C CYS A 57 1.71 -34.69 24.40
N ARG A 58 2.92 -34.13 24.50
CA ARG A 58 3.12 -32.68 24.62
C ARG A 58 3.68 -32.04 23.36
N ALA A 59 3.27 -30.80 23.13
CA ALA A 59 3.87 -29.95 22.11
C ALA A 59 5.24 -29.44 22.55
N VAL A 60 6.15 -29.32 21.60
CA VAL A 60 7.53 -28.88 21.79
C VAL A 60 7.73 -27.51 21.18
N THR A 61 8.41 -26.63 21.91
CA THR A 61 8.92 -25.37 21.35
C THR A 61 10.37 -25.53 20.87
N PRO A 62 10.85 -24.72 19.90
CA PRO A 62 12.21 -24.83 19.38
C PRO A 62 13.32 -24.77 20.44
N LYS A 63 13.10 -24.08 21.56
CA LYS A 63 14.07 -23.97 22.67
C LYS A 63 14.20 -25.24 23.51
N GLU A 64 13.19 -26.10 23.49
CA GLU A 64 13.15 -27.33 24.30
C GLU A 64 13.74 -28.55 23.57
N ARG A 65 14.02 -28.43 22.26
CA ARG A 65 14.42 -29.57 21.42
C ARG A 65 15.69 -30.25 21.91
N GLU A 66 16.69 -29.48 22.30
CA GLU A 66 17.97 -30.02 22.82
C GLU A 66 17.76 -30.73 24.16
N MET A 67 16.97 -30.14 25.05
CA MET A 67 16.62 -30.73 26.34
C MET A 67 15.88 -32.06 26.16
N ILE A 68 15.03 -32.19 25.13
CA ILE A 68 14.32 -33.44 24.81
C ILE A 68 15.30 -34.53 24.38
N LEU A 69 16.27 -34.20 23.53
CA LEU A 69 17.28 -35.16 23.06
C LEU A 69 18.20 -35.64 24.19
N GLN A 70 18.46 -34.80 25.19
CA GLN A 70 19.26 -35.16 26.38
C GLN A 70 18.42 -35.85 27.47
N GLY A 71 17.10 -35.90 27.30
CA GLY A 71 16.17 -36.45 28.27
C GLY A 71 16.08 -37.98 28.29
N LYS A 72 15.03 -38.49 28.93
CA LYS A 72 14.72 -39.93 28.92
C LYS A 72 14.27 -40.39 27.52
N PRO A 73 14.48 -41.67 27.16
CA PRO A 73 13.96 -42.23 25.91
C PRO A 73 12.46 -41.93 25.73
N GLY A 74 12.09 -41.49 24.54
CA GLY A 74 10.73 -41.10 24.20
C GLY A 74 10.50 -41.14 22.69
N CYS A 75 9.30 -40.76 22.26
CA CYS A 75 8.92 -40.72 20.86
C CYS A 75 8.71 -39.28 20.40
N ILE A 76 9.29 -38.93 19.25
CA ILE A 76 9.18 -37.60 18.65
C ILE A 76 8.41 -37.74 17.33
N VAL A 77 7.31 -37.01 17.20
CA VAL A 77 6.52 -36.88 15.98
C VAL A 77 6.70 -35.47 15.43
N ALA A 78 7.49 -35.33 14.39
CA ALA A 78 7.90 -34.04 13.85
C ALA A 78 7.60 -33.93 12.34
N SER A 79 7.26 -32.71 11.89
CA SER A 79 7.11 -32.38 10.47
C SER A 79 8.40 -31.77 9.89
N SER A 80 8.70 -31.87 8.59
CA SER A 80 7.89 -32.48 7.51
C SER A 80 8.05 -34.00 7.40
N GLY A 81 7.03 -34.69 6.88
CA GLY A 81 7.01 -36.15 6.75
C GLY A 81 7.97 -36.72 5.69
N MET A 82 8.61 -35.86 4.88
CA MET A 82 9.57 -36.25 3.84
C MET A 82 11.02 -35.80 4.15
N LEU A 83 11.26 -35.26 5.35
CA LEU A 83 12.57 -34.74 5.80
C LEU A 83 13.17 -33.65 4.89
N THR A 84 12.34 -33.00 4.09
CA THR A 84 12.72 -31.88 3.21
C THR A 84 13.09 -30.61 4.00
N GLY A 85 12.70 -30.52 5.27
CA GLY A 85 13.04 -29.42 6.14
C GLY A 85 12.22 -29.38 7.43
N GLY A 86 12.53 -28.41 8.28
CA GLY A 86 11.80 -28.14 9.51
C GLY A 86 12.26 -29.00 10.70
N ALA A 87 11.32 -29.33 11.59
CA ALA A 87 11.62 -29.99 12.85
C ALA A 87 12.15 -31.42 12.63
N SER A 88 11.56 -32.18 11.71
CA SER A 88 11.95 -33.57 11.44
C SER A 88 13.39 -33.70 10.96
N THR A 89 13.84 -32.83 10.04
CA THR A 89 15.22 -32.79 9.57
C THR A 89 16.19 -32.46 10.70
N TRP A 90 15.85 -31.47 11.55
CA TRP A 90 16.67 -31.10 12.72
C TRP A 90 16.88 -32.26 13.70
N TYR A 91 15.84 -33.06 13.95
CA TYR A 91 15.95 -34.27 14.78
C TYR A 91 16.72 -35.38 14.06
N ALA A 92 16.48 -35.59 12.77
CA ALA A 92 17.14 -36.62 11.98
C ALA A 92 18.67 -36.44 11.97
N GLU A 93 19.16 -35.21 11.72
CA GLU A 93 20.60 -34.89 11.77
C GLU A 93 21.29 -35.34 13.07
N ARG A 94 20.57 -35.26 14.20
CA ARG A 94 21.11 -35.54 15.54
C ARG A 94 20.90 -36.99 15.98
N LEU A 95 19.93 -37.68 15.40
CA LEU A 95 19.54 -39.03 15.80
C LEU A 95 20.08 -40.11 14.85
N VAL A 96 20.31 -39.79 13.57
CA VAL A 96 20.60 -40.77 12.52
C VAL A 96 21.88 -41.57 12.76
N SER A 97 22.87 -40.96 13.40
CA SER A 97 24.16 -41.59 13.71
C SER A 97 24.17 -42.41 15.01
N GLY A 98 23.05 -42.49 15.73
CA GLY A 98 22.95 -43.21 17.00
C GLY A 98 22.37 -44.62 16.83
N GLU A 99 23.13 -45.65 17.20
CA GLU A 99 22.75 -47.07 17.09
C GLU A 99 21.55 -47.46 17.96
N LYS A 100 21.27 -46.70 19.02
CA LYS A 100 20.12 -46.92 19.92
C LYS A 100 18.83 -46.24 19.42
N ASN A 101 18.93 -45.44 18.37
CA ASN A 101 17.82 -44.65 17.86
C ASN A 101 17.08 -45.41 16.75
N ALA A 102 15.85 -44.98 16.48
CA ALA A 102 15.09 -45.45 15.34
C ALA A 102 14.33 -44.30 14.66
N ILE A 103 14.27 -44.33 13.34
CA ILE A 103 13.49 -43.39 12.52
C ILE A 103 12.42 -44.20 11.79
N PHE A 104 11.17 -43.81 11.99
CA PHE A 104 10.01 -44.50 11.43
C PHE A 104 9.28 -43.62 10.43
N ILE A 105 9.20 -44.07 9.18
CA ILE A 105 8.56 -43.34 8.08
C ILE A 105 7.13 -43.84 7.93
N THR A 106 6.16 -42.95 8.08
CA THR A 106 4.74 -43.34 8.20
C THR A 106 3.89 -43.11 6.94
N GLY A 107 4.46 -42.54 5.87
CA GLY A 107 3.74 -42.14 4.66
C GLY A 107 4.51 -42.40 3.37
N TYR A 108 3.90 -41.98 2.25
CA TYR A 108 4.57 -41.95 0.94
C TYR A 108 5.76 -40.98 0.97
N GLN A 109 6.77 -41.24 0.13
CA GLN A 109 7.99 -40.43 0.00
C GLN A 109 8.21 -40.19 -1.48
N ASP A 110 8.34 -38.93 -1.90
CA ASP A 110 8.72 -38.59 -3.27
C ASP A 110 10.11 -39.14 -3.60
N GLU A 111 10.33 -39.53 -4.85
CA GLU A 111 11.57 -40.18 -5.30
C GLU A 111 12.83 -39.34 -5.00
N GLU A 112 12.73 -38.01 -5.10
CA GLU A 112 13.83 -37.09 -4.84
C GLU A 112 13.97 -36.70 -3.35
N SER A 113 13.06 -37.16 -2.48
CA SER A 113 13.06 -36.73 -1.08
C SER A 113 14.15 -37.42 -0.25
N PRO A 114 14.74 -36.74 0.75
CA PRO A 114 15.68 -37.36 1.69
C PRO A 114 15.07 -38.57 2.42
N GLY A 115 13.76 -38.56 2.67
CA GLY A 115 13.08 -39.69 3.27
C GLY A 115 12.91 -40.91 2.34
N ARG A 116 12.96 -40.75 1.01
CA ARG A 116 13.09 -41.89 0.09
C ARG A 116 14.47 -42.53 0.20
N LYS A 117 15.54 -41.74 0.26
CA LYS A 117 16.92 -42.23 0.48
C LYS A 117 17.04 -43.01 1.80
N LEU A 118 16.36 -42.58 2.87
CA LEU A 118 16.26 -43.37 4.11
C LEU A 118 15.60 -44.74 3.93
N LEU A 119 14.68 -44.91 2.97
CA LEU A 119 14.09 -46.22 2.70
C LEU A 119 15.06 -47.12 1.93
N ASP A 120 15.79 -46.56 0.97
CA ASP A 120 16.83 -47.30 0.25
C ASP A 120 17.98 -47.73 1.19
N LEU A 121 18.23 -46.95 2.25
CA LEU A 121 19.12 -47.31 3.38
C LEU A 121 18.60 -48.48 4.22
N ALA A 122 17.27 -48.63 4.38
CA ALA A 122 16.69 -49.77 5.09
C ALA A 122 16.84 -51.09 4.30
N ASP A 123 16.98 -51.00 2.97
CA ASP A 123 17.22 -52.11 2.05
C ASP A 123 18.73 -52.38 1.82
N GLY A 124 19.63 -51.62 2.47
CA GLY A 124 21.07 -51.86 2.52
C GLY A 124 21.88 -51.34 1.31
N ILE A 125 21.35 -50.37 0.57
CA ILE A 125 21.94 -49.88 -0.69
C ILE A 125 22.97 -48.75 -0.46
N GLU A 126 22.84 -47.99 0.63
CA GLU A 126 23.75 -46.90 1.01
C GLU A 126 24.10 -46.99 2.52
N GLU A 127 25.13 -46.29 2.98
CA GLU A 127 25.51 -46.22 4.42
C GLU A 127 25.44 -44.80 5.01
N THR A 128 25.15 -43.81 4.16
CA THR A 128 25.19 -42.39 4.50
C THR A 128 24.00 -41.66 3.93
N ILE A 129 23.51 -40.63 4.62
CA ILE A 129 22.48 -39.73 4.11
C ILE A 129 22.97 -38.28 4.10
N GLU A 130 22.64 -37.54 3.05
CA GLU A 130 22.81 -36.09 3.02
C GLU A 130 21.56 -35.40 3.56
N LEU A 131 21.73 -34.61 4.63
CA LEU A 131 20.69 -33.76 5.22
C LEU A 131 21.24 -32.33 5.28
N ASN A 132 20.53 -31.37 4.67
CA ASN A 132 20.92 -29.95 4.62
C ASN A 132 22.37 -29.69 4.13
N GLY A 133 22.83 -30.45 3.14
CA GLY A 133 24.18 -30.29 2.57
C GLY A 133 25.30 -30.95 3.39
N VAL A 134 24.97 -31.70 4.44
CA VAL A 134 25.93 -32.43 5.27
C VAL A 134 25.64 -33.92 5.23
N THR A 135 26.68 -34.74 5.02
CA THR A 135 26.59 -36.19 4.98
C THR A 135 26.75 -36.79 6.38
N TYR A 136 25.81 -37.66 6.77
CA TYR A 136 25.78 -38.34 8.06
C TYR A 136 25.82 -39.86 7.88
N PRO A 137 26.59 -40.61 8.71
CA PRO A 137 26.52 -42.06 8.73
C PRO A 137 25.19 -42.49 9.35
N VAL A 138 24.54 -43.46 8.73
CA VAL A 138 23.26 -44.00 9.18
C VAL A 138 23.50 -45.24 10.03
N LYS A 139 23.31 -45.08 11.34
CA LYS A 139 23.47 -46.17 12.33
C LYS A 139 22.17 -46.51 13.06
N CYS A 140 21.19 -45.62 13.02
CA CYS A 140 19.90 -45.84 13.64
C CYS A 140 19.06 -46.85 12.84
N ARG A 141 18.12 -47.53 13.50
CA ARG A 141 17.16 -48.41 12.81
C ARG A 141 16.18 -47.60 11.97
N ILE A 142 16.02 -47.94 10.70
CA ILE A 142 14.99 -47.33 9.83
C ILE A 142 13.89 -48.36 9.55
N SER A 143 12.63 -47.95 9.62
CA SER A 143 11.51 -48.81 9.21
C SER A 143 10.34 -47.99 8.66
N LYS A 144 9.57 -48.57 7.74
CA LYS A 144 8.38 -47.96 7.15
C LYS A 144 7.11 -48.56 7.72
N TYR A 145 6.13 -47.72 8.02
CA TYR A 145 4.80 -48.13 8.45
C TYR A 145 3.73 -47.49 7.56
N GLY A 146 2.76 -48.28 7.13
CA GLY A 146 1.66 -47.82 6.27
C GLY A 146 0.58 -47.09 7.06
N LEU A 147 0.82 -45.83 7.43
CA LEU A 147 -0.20 -44.93 7.99
C LEU A 147 -0.64 -43.87 6.97
N SER A 148 -0.58 -44.22 5.67
CA SER A 148 -0.99 -43.35 4.58
C SER A 148 -2.46 -42.95 4.72
N ALA A 149 -2.77 -41.69 4.46
CA ALA A 149 -4.14 -41.20 4.36
C ALA A 149 -4.78 -41.51 2.99
N HIS A 150 -4.02 -42.07 2.05
CA HIS A 150 -4.49 -42.41 0.71
C HIS A 150 -5.13 -43.80 0.68
N ALA A 151 -6.20 -43.91 -0.09
CA ALA A 151 -6.82 -45.19 -0.41
C ALA A 151 -5.85 -46.05 -1.23
N ASP A 152 -5.82 -47.36 -0.99
CA ASP A 152 -5.07 -48.29 -1.83
C ASP A 152 -5.79 -48.54 -3.18
N ALA A 153 -5.15 -49.28 -4.09
CA ALA A 153 -5.71 -49.59 -5.40
C ALA A 153 -7.06 -50.33 -5.33
N ASN A 154 -7.23 -51.23 -4.36
CA ASN A 154 -8.47 -51.99 -4.18
C ASN A 154 -9.58 -51.11 -3.60
N GLU A 155 -9.24 -50.22 -2.66
CA GLU A 155 -10.16 -49.23 -2.09
C GLU A 155 -10.61 -48.23 -3.17
N MET A 156 -9.69 -47.76 -4.02
CA MET A 156 -10.01 -46.90 -5.16
C MET A 156 -10.91 -47.60 -6.18
N GLN A 157 -10.61 -48.86 -6.53
CA GLN A 157 -11.44 -49.66 -7.43
C GLN A 157 -12.86 -49.84 -6.88
N ARG A 158 -12.99 -50.23 -5.60
CA ARG A 158 -14.29 -50.37 -4.92
C ARG A 158 -15.04 -49.05 -4.86
N PHE A 159 -14.34 -47.94 -4.61
CA PHE A 159 -14.95 -46.61 -4.61
C PHE A 159 -15.52 -46.26 -5.98
N ILE A 160 -14.76 -46.47 -7.05
CA ILE A 160 -15.20 -46.20 -8.43
C ILE A 160 -16.39 -47.09 -8.80
N GLN A 161 -16.32 -48.39 -8.52
CA GLN A 161 -17.43 -49.33 -8.74
C GLN A 161 -18.69 -48.92 -7.97
N THR A 162 -18.53 -48.51 -6.71
CA THR A 162 -19.64 -48.05 -5.87
C THR A 162 -20.26 -46.78 -6.45
N MET A 163 -19.45 -45.84 -6.90
CA MET A 163 -19.94 -44.58 -7.47
C MET A 163 -20.56 -44.76 -8.87
N ASN A 164 -20.13 -45.78 -9.61
CA ASN A 164 -20.57 -46.13 -10.96
C ASN A 164 -20.53 -44.94 -11.97
N PRO A 165 -19.37 -44.29 -12.15
CA PRO A 165 -19.23 -43.15 -13.06
C PRO A 165 -19.23 -43.58 -14.53
N THR A 166 -19.52 -42.62 -15.42
CA THR A 166 -19.37 -42.81 -16.88
C THR A 166 -17.92 -42.64 -17.34
N TYR A 167 -17.18 -41.73 -16.69
CA TYR A 167 -15.80 -41.38 -17.00
C TYR A 167 -15.00 -41.29 -15.70
N THR A 168 -13.76 -41.76 -15.72
CA THR A 168 -12.85 -41.70 -14.57
C THR A 168 -11.53 -41.10 -15.01
N LEU A 169 -11.20 -39.91 -14.52
CA LEU A 169 -9.93 -39.25 -14.82
C LEU A 169 -8.92 -39.60 -13.73
N LEU A 170 -7.77 -40.14 -14.13
CA LEU A 170 -6.71 -40.56 -13.22
C LEU A 170 -5.62 -39.48 -13.16
N VAL A 171 -5.64 -38.75 -12.04
CA VAL A 171 -4.73 -37.66 -11.70
C VAL A 171 -3.79 -38.07 -10.56
N HIS A 172 -2.84 -37.19 -10.22
CA HIS A 172 -2.05 -37.20 -8.99
C HIS A 172 -1.48 -38.58 -8.60
N GLY A 173 -0.49 -39.02 -9.36
CA GLY A 173 0.33 -40.21 -9.09
C GLY A 173 1.43 -40.29 -10.15
N ASP A 174 2.47 -41.08 -9.89
CA ASP A 174 3.47 -41.37 -10.92
C ASP A 174 2.85 -42.13 -12.11
N ASP A 175 3.48 -42.04 -13.27
CA ASP A 175 2.94 -42.59 -14.52
C ASP A 175 2.65 -44.08 -14.41
N GLN A 176 3.55 -44.82 -13.76
CA GLN A 176 3.40 -46.27 -13.59
C GLN A 176 2.23 -46.63 -12.68
N ALA A 177 2.04 -45.91 -11.57
CA ALA A 177 0.91 -46.11 -10.68
C ALA A 177 -0.42 -45.77 -11.36
N ARG A 178 -0.48 -44.67 -12.12
CA ARG A 178 -1.67 -44.27 -12.87
C ARG A 178 -2.02 -45.29 -13.95
N LEU A 179 -1.02 -45.74 -14.72
CA LEU A 179 -1.16 -46.80 -15.74
C LEU A 179 -1.71 -48.09 -15.12
N LYS A 180 -1.07 -48.60 -14.06
CA LYS A 180 -1.52 -49.82 -13.37
C LYS A 180 -2.93 -49.70 -12.81
N LEU A 181 -3.28 -48.55 -12.23
CA LEU A 181 -4.63 -48.32 -11.76
C LEU A 181 -5.63 -48.33 -12.92
N ALA A 182 -5.31 -47.68 -14.05
CA ALA A 182 -6.15 -47.70 -15.24
C ALA A 182 -6.42 -49.13 -15.74
N GLU A 183 -5.40 -49.99 -15.75
CA GLU A 183 -5.50 -51.39 -16.16
C GLU A 183 -6.41 -52.23 -15.25
N ILE A 184 -6.45 -51.93 -13.95
CA ILE A 184 -7.25 -52.67 -12.95
C ILE A 184 -8.71 -52.19 -12.93
N LEU A 185 -8.98 -50.97 -13.41
CA LEU A 185 -10.31 -50.40 -13.44
C LEU A 185 -11.17 -50.99 -14.56
N ASP A 186 -12.47 -51.13 -14.29
CA ASP A 186 -13.42 -51.63 -15.28
C ASP A 186 -13.49 -50.66 -16.48
N PRO A 187 -13.26 -51.13 -17.72
CA PRO A 187 -13.36 -50.31 -18.93
C PRO A 187 -14.71 -49.59 -19.09
N LEU A 188 -15.78 -50.10 -18.48
CA LEU A 188 -17.09 -49.45 -18.42
C LEU A 188 -17.03 -48.03 -17.84
N HIS A 189 -16.11 -47.79 -16.90
CA HIS A 189 -15.92 -46.50 -16.24
C HIS A 189 -14.97 -45.56 -16.98
N LYS A 190 -14.49 -45.97 -18.17
CA LYS A 190 -13.60 -45.21 -19.06
C LYS A 190 -12.47 -44.52 -18.28
N PRO A 191 -11.52 -45.29 -17.72
CA PRO A 191 -10.34 -44.71 -17.08
C PRO A 191 -9.50 -43.97 -18.12
N ILE A 192 -9.26 -42.68 -17.89
CA ILE A 192 -8.49 -41.80 -18.77
C ILE A 192 -7.28 -41.30 -17.98
N LEU A 193 -6.09 -41.56 -18.52
CA LEU A 193 -4.85 -40.97 -18.04
C LEU A 193 -4.79 -39.54 -18.53
N VAL A 194 -4.75 -38.58 -17.59
CA VAL A 194 -4.73 -37.17 -17.95
C VAL A 194 -3.31 -36.63 -18.02
N GLU A 195 -3.11 -35.68 -18.92
CA GLU A 195 -1.89 -34.92 -19.09
C GLU A 195 -2.07 -33.46 -18.63
N ASN A 196 -1.00 -32.88 -18.10
CA ASN A 196 -1.03 -31.50 -17.64
C ASN A 196 -1.19 -30.55 -18.84
N GLY A 197 -2.16 -29.64 -18.76
CA GLY A 197 -2.42 -28.64 -19.81
C GLY A 197 -3.40 -29.10 -20.90
N GLU A 198 -3.84 -30.35 -20.87
CA GLU A 198 -4.80 -30.88 -21.85
C GLU A 198 -6.26 -30.66 -21.45
N ASN A 199 -7.14 -30.55 -22.46
CA ASN A 199 -8.58 -30.36 -22.28
C ASN A 199 -9.35 -31.62 -22.65
N TYR A 200 -10.26 -32.06 -21.77
CA TYR A 200 -11.07 -33.26 -21.98
C TYR A 200 -12.56 -32.91 -22.03
N ILE A 201 -13.25 -33.34 -23.08
CA ILE A 201 -14.68 -33.08 -23.31
C ILE A 201 -15.48 -34.33 -22.94
N PHE A 202 -16.57 -34.15 -22.17
CA PHE A 202 -17.43 -35.24 -21.72
C PHE A 202 -18.89 -35.00 -22.06
N GLU A 203 -19.57 -36.08 -22.42
CA GLU A 203 -21.02 -36.07 -22.62
C GLU A 203 -21.77 -36.31 -21.31
N SER A 204 -22.87 -35.58 -21.13
CA SER A 204 -23.77 -35.78 -19.99
C SER A 204 -24.47 -37.14 -20.09
N ARG A 205 -24.57 -37.85 -18.96
CA ARG A 205 -25.20 -39.17 -18.92
C ARG A 205 -26.72 -39.05 -19.12
N GLY A 206 -27.26 -39.66 -20.17
CA GLY A 206 -28.70 -39.63 -20.49
C GLY A 206 -29.58 -40.52 -19.60
N SER A 207 -29.02 -41.56 -18.95
CA SER A 207 -29.76 -42.47 -18.04
C SER A 207 -28.85 -43.20 -17.05
N GLY A 208 -29.42 -43.63 -15.90
CA GLY A 208 -28.74 -44.34 -14.82
C GLY A 208 -28.83 -43.63 -13.46
N LYS A 209 -28.97 -44.40 -12.37
CA LYS A 209 -28.91 -43.87 -11.00
C LYS A 209 -27.45 -43.93 -10.53
N GLY A 210 -26.70 -42.84 -10.66
CA GLY A 210 -25.47 -42.67 -9.88
C GLY A 210 -25.82 -42.79 -8.38
N VAL A 211 -24.90 -43.31 -7.57
CA VAL A 211 -25.14 -43.40 -6.13
C VAL A 211 -25.32 -42.00 -5.57
N LYS A 212 -26.57 -41.65 -5.25
CA LYS A 212 -26.88 -40.46 -4.47
C LYS A 212 -26.41 -40.76 -3.05
N GLY A 213 -25.17 -40.38 -2.74
CA GLY A 213 -24.74 -40.26 -1.35
C GLY A 213 -25.73 -39.38 -0.57
N LYS A 214 -25.65 -39.36 0.77
CA LYS A 214 -26.38 -38.35 1.56
C LYS A 214 -26.01 -36.98 1.04
N ARG A 215 -26.80 -36.45 0.11
CA ARG A 215 -26.77 -35.04 -0.23
C ARG A 215 -27.17 -34.38 1.06
N PHE A 216 -26.24 -33.67 1.69
CA PHE A 216 -26.65 -32.45 2.36
C PHE A 216 -27.51 -31.74 1.33
N LYS A 217 -28.82 -31.66 1.56
CA LYS A 217 -29.70 -30.83 0.75
C LYS A 217 -29.07 -29.46 0.83
N ALA A 218 -28.27 -29.11 -0.18
CA ALA A 218 -27.95 -27.75 -0.47
C ALA A 218 -29.30 -27.11 -0.64
N ASP A 219 -29.66 -26.29 0.34
CA ASP A 219 -30.87 -25.51 0.32
C ASP A 219 -30.93 -24.79 -1.03
N ASP A 220 -31.90 -25.14 -1.87
CA ASP A 220 -32.04 -24.65 -3.25
C ASP A 220 -32.21 -23.12 -3.29
N ARG A 221 -32.51 -22.54 -2.12
CA ARG A 221 -32.46 -21.09 -1.83
C ARG A 221 -31.09 -20.45 -2.06
N ASN A 222 -29.99 -21.21 -2.18
CA ASN A 222 -28.63 -20.69 -2.43
C ASN A 222 -28.16 -20.81 -3.90
N SER A 223 -29.00 -21.30 -4.84
CA SER A 223 -28.52 -21.62 -6.20
C SER A 223 -28.00 -20.39 -6.96
N GLU A 224 -28.56 -19.21 -6.68
CA GLU A 224 -28.17 -17.95 -7.34
C GLU A 224 -26.83 -17.42 -6.85
N LEU A 225 -26.63 -17.28 -5.54
CA LEU A 225 -25.35 -16.81 -4.98
C LEU A 225 -24.20 -17.77 -5.29
N ARG A 226 -24.49 -19.06 -5.47
CA ARG A 226 -23.48 -20.02 -5.92
C ARG A 226 -22.95 -19.74 -7.32
N LYS A 227 -23.68 -19.02 -8.16
CA LYS A 227 -23.16 -18.58 -9.47
C LYS A 227 -21.99 -17.61 -9.33
N TRP A 228 -21.85 -16.93 -8.19
CA TRP A 228 -20.73 -16.03 -7.91
C TRP A 228 -19.48 -16.77 -7.40
N VAL A 229 -19.58 -18.05 -7.02
CA VAL A 229 -18.41 -18.83 -6.59
C VAL A 229 -17.43 -18.99 -7.76
N GLY A 230 -16.16 -18.65 -7.52
CA GLY A 230 -15.10 -18.55 -8.53
C GLY A 230 -15.12 -17.24 -9.32
N SER A 231 -15.98 -16.28 -9.00
CA SER A 231 -16.00 -14.95 -9.62
C SER A 231 -15.23 -13.93 -8.78
N LEU A 232 -14.51 -13.03 -9.45
CA LEU A 232 -14.02 -11.80 -8.85
C LEU A 232 -15.19 -10.83 -8.67
N LEU A 233 -15.44 -10.45 -7.43
CA LEU A 233 -16.54 -9.57 -7.05
C LEU A 233 -16.01 -8.17 -6.73
N LEU A 234 -16.67 -7.17 -7.29
CA LEU A 234 -16.54 -5.77 -6.91
C LEU A 234 -17.55 -5.48 -5.80
N TYR A 235 -17.10 -4.97 -4.66
CA TYR A 235 -17.94 -4.81 -3.47
C TYR A 235 -17.61 -3.53 -2.70
N GLN A 236 -18.55 -3.06 -1.88
CA GLN A 236 -18.36 -1.98 -0.91
C GLN A 236 -18.52 -2.51 0.52
N SER A 237 -17.69 -2.01 1.44
CA SER A 237 -17.83 -2.32 2.87
C SER A 237 -18.89 -1.39 3.49
N GLU A 238 -19.60 -1.84 4.53
CA GLU A 238 -20.59 -0.98 5.21
C GLU A 238 -19.93 0.33 5.68
N GLY A 239 -20.52 1.46 5.27
CA GLY A 239 -20.04 2.80 5.61
C GLY A 239 -18.85 3.31 4.77
N GLU A 240 -18.28 2.51 3.87
CA GLU A 240 -17.23 2.94 2.96
C GLU A 240 -17.77 3.23 1.55
N LYS A 241 -17.46 4.41 1.00
CA LYS A 241 -17.80 4.76 -0.39
C LYS A 241 -16.88 4.14 -1.44
N ARG A 242 -15.78 3.49 -1.03
CA ARG A 242 -14.77 2.96 -1.95
C ARG A 242 -15.05 1.50 -2.28
N TYR A 243 -14.99 1.19 -3.57
CA TYR A 243 -15.05 -0.19 -4.03
C TYR A 243 -13.76 -0.94 -3.71
N LYS A 244 -13.90 -2.25 -3.49
CA LYS A 244 -12.83 -3.22 -3.27
C LYS A 244 -13.12 -4.45 -4.12
N ALA A 245 -12.11 -5.28 -4.35
CA ALA A 245 -12.27 -6.54 -5.08
C ALA A 245 -11.93 -7.75 -4.19
N ALA A 246 -12.72 -8.81 -4.31
CA ALA A 246 -12.47 -10.08 -3.64
C ALA A 246 -12.97 -11.27 -4.48
N LEU A 247 -12.21 -12.36 -4.47
CA LEU A 247 -12.59 -13.61 -5.12
C LEU A 247 -13.58 -14.38 -4.24
N CYS A 248 -14.76 -14.69 -4.74
CA CYS A 248 -15.73 -15.48 -4.00
C CYS A 248 -15.36 -16.97 -4.03
N THR A 249 -15.09 -17.56 -2.87
CA THR A 249 -14.67 -18.96 -2.73
C THR A 249 -15.81 -19.87 -2.29
N GLY A 250 -16.90 -19.31 -1.72
CA GLY A 250 -18.04 -20.12 -1.29
C GLY A 250 -19.22 -19.29 -0.79
N VAL A 251 -20.31 -19.98 -0.44
CA VAL A 251 -21.51 -19.38 0.14
C VAL A 251 -21.91 -20.15 1.38
N HIS A 252 -22.17 -19.46 2.49
CA HIS A 252 -22.64 -20.08 3.71
C HIS A 252 -24.05 -20.66 3.49
N PRO A 253 -24.27 -21.96 3.74
CA PRO A 253 -25.51 -22.66 3.34
C PRO A 253 -26.79 -22.22 4.05
N LYS A 254 -26.72 -21.33 5.04
CA LYS A 254 -27.84 -20.91 5.90
C LYS A 254 -28.01 -19.40 5.94
N THR A 255 -26.91 -18.67 6.09
CA THR A 255 -26.93 -17.21 6.22
C THR A 255 -26.83 -16.48 4.89
N GLN A 256 -26.64 -17.18 3.75
CA GLN A 256 -26.49 -16.57 2.41
C GLN A 256 -25.30 -15.58 2.33
N VAL A 257 -24.35 -15.70 3.26
CA VAL A 257 -23.12 -14.89 3.29
C VAL A 257 -22.12 -15.51 2.33
N LEU A 258 -21.53 -14.68 1.48
CA LEU A 258 -20.44 -15.06 0.59
C LEU A 258 -19.13 -15.12 1.39
N PHE A 259 -18.41 -16.22 1.25
CA PHE A 259 -17.03 -16.32 1.69
C PHE A 259 -16.14 -15.89 0.53
N CYS A 260 -15.35 -14.84 0.75
CA CYS A 260 -14.48 -14.29 -0.26
C CYS A 260 -13.05 -14.16 0.27
N GLN A 261 -12.09 -14.15 -0.64
CA GLN A 261 -10.70 -13.81 -0.36
C GLN A 261 -10.37 -12.48 -1.04
N SER A 262 -10.03 -11.47 -0.24
CA SER A 262 -9.53 -10.19 -0.77
C SER A 262 -8.27 -10.40 -1.61
N VAL A 263 -7.96 -9.45 -2.50
CA VAL A 263 -6.70 -9.42 -3.26
C VAL A 263 -5.44 -9.46 -2.39
N LYS A 264 -5.52 -9.10 -1.11
CA LYS A 264 -4.40 -9.22 -0.15
C LYS A 264 -4.40 -10.56 0.61
N GLY A 265 -5.15 -11.55 0.16
CA GLY A 265 -5.23 -12.88 0.75
C GLY A 265 -6.08 -13.00 2.03
N LYS A 266 -6.60 -11.89 2.58
CA LYS A 266 -7.46 -11.91 3.78
C LYS A 266 -8.85 -12.45 3.46
N ASN A 267 -9.40 -13.25 4.38
CA ASN A 267 -10.78 -13.72 4.31
C ASN A 267 -11.76 -12.58 4.61
N VAL A 268 -12.75 -12.41 3.75
CA VAL A 268 -13.82 -11.41 3.85
C VAL A 268 -15.16 -12.12 3.74
N LYS A 269 -16.13 -11.71 4.56
CA LYS A 269 -17.51 -12.18 4.49
C LYS A 269 -18.36 -11.08 3.89
N LEU A 270 -19.06 -11.36 2.81
CA LEU A 270 -19.88 -10.37 2.09
C LEU A 270 -21.35 -10.78 2.07
N GLN A 271 -22.22 -9.80 2.29
CA GLN A 271 -23.67 -9.93 2.05
C GLN A 271 -23.98 -9.59 0.59
N LYS A 272 -25.12 -10.07 0.07
CA LYS A 272 -25.53 -9.81 -1.33
C LYS A 272 -25.54 -8.30 -1.67
N HIS A 273 -26.09 -7.47 -0.79
CA HIS A 273 -26.20 -6.03 -0.99
C HIS A 273 -24.85 -5.28 -0.97
N GLN A 274 -23.78 -5.92 -0.47
CA GLN A 274 -22.43 -5.34 -0.49
C GLN A 274 -21.74 -5.56 -1.83
N VAL A 275 -22.20 -6.53 -2.62
CA VAL A 275 -21.63 -6.84 -3.93
C VAL A 275 -22.27 -5.94 -4.96
N ALA A 276 -21.45 -5.14 -5.61
CA ALA A 276 -21.87 -4.26 -6.69
C ALA A 276 -21.98 -5.04 -8.01
N GLU A 277 -20.92 -5.78 -8.38
CA GLU A 277 -20.86 -6.52 -9.63
C GLU A 277 -19.99 -7.77 -9.54
N ALA A 278 -20.30 -8.76 -10.38
CA ALA A 278 -19.40 -9.88 -10.67
C ALA A 278 -18.63 -9.58 -11.96
N VAL A 279 -17.31 -9.36 -11.85
CA VAL A 279 -16.48 -8.86 -12.96
C VAL A 279 -16.20 -9.96 -13.97
N MET A 280 -15.72 -11.11 -13.49
CA MET A 280 -15.50 -12.31 -14.31
C MET A 280 -15.20 -13.52 -13.44
N LYS A 281 -15.18 -14.71 -14.04
CA LYS A 281 -14.59 -15.91 -13.43
C LYS A 281 -13.08 -15.79 -13.40
N TRP A 282 -12.47 -16.22 -12.30
CA TRP A 282 -11.03 -16.25 -12.14
C TRP A 282 -10.57 -17.65 -11.76
N ASN A 283 -9.67 -18.20 -12.56
CA ASN A 283 -9.05 -19.52 -12.38
C ASN A 283 -7.51 -19.45 -12.35
N GLY A 284 -6.92 -18.25 -12.47
CA GLY A 284 -5.48 -18.04 -12.40
C GLY A 284 -4.92 -17.91 -10.97
N PRO A 285 -3.60 -17.71 -10.83
CA PRO A 285 -2.95 -17.43 -9.55
C PRO A 285 -3.52 -16.19 -8.85
N MET A 286 -3.51 -16.19 -7.52
CA MET A 286 -3.97 -15.04 -6.73
C MET A 286 -3.05 -13.82 -6.88
N ASP A 287 -1.75 -14.02 -7.08
CA ASP A 287 -0.76 -12.94 -7.18
C ASP A 287 -0.96 -12.14 -8.47
N GLU A 288 -1.17 -12.82 -9.60
CA GLU A 288 -1.49 -12.19 -10.90
C GLU A 288 -2.79 -11.37 -10.80
N MET A 289 -3.85 -11.94 -10.22
CA MET A 289 -5.09 -11.20 -9.98
C MET A 289 -4.86 -9.96 -9.11
N ALA A 290 -4.06 -10.08 -8.06
CA ALA A 290 -3.78 -8.98 -7.14
C ALA A 290 -3.00 -7.85 -7.81
N GLU A 291 -2.05 -8.18 -8.68
CA GLU A 291 -1.30 -7.24 -9.50
C GLU A 291 -2.22 -6.48 -10.47
N GLU A 292 -3.01 -7.20 -11.27
CA GLU A 292 -3.92 -6.59 -12.24
C GLU A 292 -4.98 -5.70 -11.58
N VAL A 293 -5.59 -6.19 -10.50
CA VAL A 293 -6.53 -5.39 -9.71
C VAL A 293 -5.82 -4.17 -9.13
N GLY A 294 -4.61 -4.34 -8.59
CA GLY A 294 -3.80 -3.26 -8.03
C GLY A 294 -3.52 -2.14 -9.04
N GLU A 295 -3.17 -2.50 -10.27
CA GLU A 295 -2.97 -1.55 -11.36
C GLU A 295 -4.24 -0.76 -11.68
N VAL A 296 -5.38 -1.44 -11.86
CA VAL A 296 -6.65 -0.78 -12.22
C VAL A 296 -7.15 0.15 -11.11
N PHE A 297 -7.04 -0.26 -9.84
CA PHE A 297 -7.43 0.59 -8.71
C PHE A 297 -6.45 1.76 -8.51
N SER A 298 -5.22 1.65 -9.00
CA SER A 298 -4.21 2.72 -8.92
C SER A 298 -4.33 3.73 -10.06
N PHE A 299 -4.47 3.26 -11.31
CA PHE A 299 -4.63 4.10 -12.49
C PHE A 299 -5.26 3.34 -13.69
N ASN A 300 -6.56 3.51 -13.94
CA ASN A 300 -7.29 2.83 -15.02
C ASN A 300 -7.65 3.71 -16.23
N ARG A 301 -7.33 5.00 -16.20
CA ARG A 301 -7.64 5.93 -17.29
C ARG A 301 -7.10 5.49 -18.67
N PRO A 302 -5.85 4.98 -18.81
CA PRO A 302 -5.35 4.54 -20.11
C PRO A 302 -6.15 3.37 -20.70
N ILE A 303 -6.74 2.54 -19.84
CA ILE A 303 -7.60 1.42 -20.23
C ILE A 303 -8.94 1.98 -20.73
N LEU A 304 -9.56 2.88 -19.96
CA LEU A 304 -10.85 3.50 -20.32
C LEU A 304 -10.79 4.33 -21.60
N GLU A 305 -9.65 4.95 -21.92
CA GLU A 305 -9.44 5.71 -23.17
C GLU A 305 -9.42 4.81 -24.42
N GLN A 306 -9.14 3.51 -24.27
CA GLN A 306 -9.17 2.54 -25.38
C GLN A 306 -10.56 1.93 -25.61
N VAL A 307 -11.48 2.09 -24.64
CA VAL A 307 -12.83 1.52 -24.72
C VAL A 307 -13.68 2.27 -25.73
N GLN A 308 -14.26 1.54 -26.68
CA GLN A 308 -15.12 2.09 -27.72
C GLN A 308 -16.57 2.26 -27.23
N TRP A 309 -16.79 3.20 -26.30
CA TRP A 309 -18.10 3.48 -25.70
C TRP A 309 -19.21 3.75 -26.73
N SER A 310 -18.87 4.26 -27.91
CA SER A 310 -19.81 4.51 -29.02
C SER A 310 -20.48 3.26 -29.60
N ARG A 311 -19.93 2.06 -29.36
CA ARG A 311 -20.57 0.79 -29.77
C ARG A 311 -21.82 0.45 -28.96
N LEU A 312 -21.98 1.06 -27.79
CA LEU A 312 -23.07 0.74 -26.88
C LEU A 312 -24.42 1.25 -27.42
N PRO A 313 -25.44 0.39 -27.53
CA PRO A 313 -26.76 0.79 -27.99
C PRO A 313 -27.49 1.61 -26.92
N TYR A 314 -28.38 2.50 -27.37
CA TYR A 314 -29.15 3.37 -26.48
C TYR A 314 -30.32 2.64 -25.80
N LYS A 315 -30.01 1.87 -24.76
CA LYS A 315 -30.98 1.10 -23.97
C LYS A 315 -30.39 0.72 -22.59
N TRP A 316 -31.21 0.07 -21.78
CA TRP A 316 -30.75 -0.60 -20.57
C TRP A 316 -29.95 -1.86 -20.93
N LEU A 317 -28.75 -2.00 -20.38
CA LEU A 317 -27.90 -3.18 -20.51
C LEU A 317 -27.32 -3.59 -19.16
N ASP A 318 -27.23 -4.90 -18.91
CA ASP A 318 -26.45 -5.42 -17.79
C ASP A 318 -24.96 -5.45 -18.11
N ILE A 319 -24.14 -5.69 -17.09
CA ILE A 319 -22.68 -5.63 -17.21
C ILE A 319 -22.11 -6.68 -18.19
N GLU A 320 -22.69 -7.88 -18.24
CA GLU A 320 -22.23 -8.94 -19.15
C GLU A 320 -22.52 -8.59 -20.62
N ALA A 321 -23.70 -8.05 -20.91
CA ALA A 321 -24.02 -7.55 -22.25
C ALA A 321 -23.10 -6.40 -22.66
N ILE A 322 -22.73 -5.53 -21.72
CA ILE A 322 -21.77 -4.44 -21.97
C ILE A 322 -20.38 -5.02 -22.29
N PHE A 323 -19.88 -5.98 -21.50
CA PHE A 323 -18.61 -6.63 -21.77
C PHE A 323 -18.58 -7.33 -23.13
N GLN A 324 -19.67 -7.97 -23.53
CA GLN A 324 -19.79 -8.61 -24.85
C GLN A 324 -19.75 -7.60 -26.00
N ILE A 325 -20.49 -6.50 -25.90
CA ILE A 325 -20.56 -5.47 -26.97
C ILE A 325 -19.23 -4.72 -27.11
N LEU A 326 -18.55 -4.47 -25.98
CA LEU A 326 -17.26 -3.81 -25.95
C LEU A 326 -16.08 -4.76 -26.20
N GLU A 327 -16.35 -6.06 -26.39
CA GLU A 327 -15.35 -7.12 -26.59
C GLU A 327 -14.29 -7.17 -25.45
N ALA A 328 -14.68 -6.80 -24.23
CA ALA A 328 -13.79 -6.79 -23.07
C ALA A 328 -13.51 -8.21 -22.59
N ALA A 329 -12.32 -8.74 -22.89
CA ALA A 329 -11.92 -10.10 -22.55
C ALA A 329 -11.05 -10.15 -21.28
N GLY A 330 -10.18 -9.15 -21.08
CA GLY A 330 -9.22 -9.12 -19.99
C GLY A 330 -9.81 -8.66 -18.65
N LEU A 331 -9.20 -9.09 -17.55
CA LEU A 331 -9.59 -8.66 -16.21
C LEU A 331 -9.41 -7.14 -16.03
N LYS A 332 -8.28 -6.57 -16.46
CA LYS A 332 -8.03 -5.12 -16.36
C LYS A 332 -9.13 -4.27 -17.02
N GLU A 333 -9.52 -4.65 -18.25
CA GLU A 333 -10.57 -3.96 -19.03
C GLU A 333 -11.93 -4.08 -18.36
N ARG A 334 -12.35 -5.31 -18.02
CA ARG A 334 -13.65 -5.58 -17.39
C ARG A 334 -13.78 -4.84 -16.07
N LEU A 335 -12.72 -4.85 -15.25
CA LEU A 335 -12.72 -4.17 -13.95
C LEU A 335 -12.78 -2.65 -14.10
N ALA A 336 -12.02 -2.07 -15.04
CA ALA A 336 -12.06 -0.64 -15.32
C ALA A 336 -13.46 -0.20 -15.79
N ILE A 337 -14.07 -0.93 -16.72
CA ILE A 337 -15.43 -0.68 -17.22
C ILE A 337 -16.45 -0.79 -16.07
N ALA A 338 -16.34 -1.83 -15.23
CA ALA A 338 -17.22 -2.01 -14.08
C ALA A 338 -17.16 -0.80 -13.11
N LEU A 339 -15.96 -0.32 -12.80
CA LEU A 339 -15.76 0.87 -11.96
C LEU A 339 -16.35 2.14 -12.58
N ALA A 340 -16.17 2.33 -13.89
CA ALA A 340 -16.72 3.47 -14.62
C ALA A 340 -18.26 3.47 -14.58
N LEU A 341 -18.88 2.32 -14.84
CA LEU A 341 -20.34 2.16 -14.80
C LEU A 341 -20.91 2.33 -13.39
N GLN A 342 -20.23 1.81 -12.37
CA GLN A 342 -20.64 1.96 -10.97
C GLN A 342 -20.56 3.40 -10.44
N SER A 343 -19.82 4.27 -11.15
CA SER A 343 -19.70 5.70 -10.86
C SER A 343 -20.85 6.54 -11.46
N LEU A 344 -21.74 5.92 -12.24
CA LEU A 344 -22.95 6.57 -12.75
C LEU A 344 -23.93 6.86 -11.61
N SER A 345 -24.79 7.87 -11.83
CA SER A 345 -25.82 8.25 -10.86
C SER A 345 -26.86 7.15 -10.67
N GLU A 346 -27.54 7.14 -9.52
CA GLU A 346 -28.62 6.18 -9.23
C GLU A 346 -29.77 6.22 -10.26
N ILE A 347 -29.98 7.35 -10.95
CA ILE A 347 -30.99 7.48 -12.00
C ILE A 347 -30.64 6.63 -13.24
N GLN A 348 -29.34 6.42 -13.47
CA GLN A 348 -28.81 5.66 -14.61
C GLN A 348 -28.56 4.19 -14.26
N LYS A 349 -28.84 3.76 -13.01
CA LYS A 349 -28.64 2.40 -12.53
C LYS A 349 -29.97 1.81 -12.09
N LYS A 350 -30.17 0.53 -12.40
CA LYS A 350 -31.33 -0.24 -11.95
C LYS A 350 -30.85 -1.58 -11.45
N GLU A 351 -31.19 -1.92 -10.21
CA GLU A 351 -30.85 -3.23 -9.65
C GLU A 351 -31.58 -4.34 -10.43
N VAL A 352 -30.81 -5.35 -10.83
CA VAL A 352 -31.29 -6.55 -11.52
C VAL A 352 -30.80 -7.78 -10.76
N GLN A 353 -31.25 -8.98 -11.16
CA GLN A 353 -31.01 -10.20 -10.38
C GLN A 353 -29.53 -10.47 -10.02
N ASN A 354 -28.58 -10.05 -10.88
CA ASN A 354 -27.15 -10.34 -10.76
C ASN A 354 -26.25 -9.08 -10.73
N GLY A 355 -26.73 -7.93 -10.26
CA GLY A 355 -25.97 -6.68 -10.23
C GLY A 355 -26.83 -5.50 -10.68
N PHE A 356 -26.29 -4.64 -11.54
CA PHE A 356 -27.02 -3.49 -12.07
C PHE A 356 -27.17 -3.55 -13.59
N ALA A 357 -28.28 -2.99 -14.07
CA ALA A 357 -28.44 -2.57 -15.45
C ALA A 357 -28.22 -1.05 -15.54
N TYR A 358 -27.61 -0.62 -16.64
CA TYR A 358 -27.20 0.76 -16.86
C TYR A 358 -27.95 1.37 -18.04
N LEU A 359 -28.44 2.60 -17.85
CA LEU A 359 -29.09 3.37 -18.91
C LEU A 359 -28.04 4.03 -19.79
N LEU A 360 -27.82 3.44 -20.97
CA LEU A 360 -26.90 3.95 -21.97
C LEU A 360 -27.68 4.81 -22.96
N ASN A 361 -27.31 6.09 -23.06
CA ASN A 361 -27.86 7.04 -24.01
C ASN A 361 -26.73 7.97 -24.45
N GLU A 362 -27.00 8.88 -25.39
CA GLU A 362 -25.98 9.80 -25.92
C GLU A 362 -25.25 10.59 -24.82
N GLN A 363 -25.97 11.02 -23.77
CA GLN A 363 -25.39 11.72 -22.64
C GLN A 363 -24.49 10.80 -21.80
N THR A 364 -24.99 9.65 -21.34
CA THR A 364 -24.22 8.69 -20.52
C THR A 364 -22.96 8.23 -21.26
N THR A 365 -23.07 7.92 -22.56
CA THR A 365 -21.94 7.48 -23.37
C THR A 365 -20.88 8.58 -23.54
N ARG A 366 -21.30 9.84 -23.73
CA ARG A 366 -20.37 10.99 -23.74
C ARG A 366 -19.66 11.15 -22.40
N MET A 367 -20.39 11.07 -21.30
CA MET A 367 -19.81 11.23 -19.97
C MET A 367 -18.83 10.09 -19.62
N LEU A 368 -19.11 8.86 -20.04
CA LEU A 368 -18.17 7.72 -19.91
C LEU A 368 -16.92 7.92 -20.77
N ALA A 369 -17.08 8.33 -22.03
CA ALA A 369 -15.96 8.58 -22.94
C ALA A 369 -15.05 9.72 -22.46
N ASN A 370 -15.64 10.77 -21.87
CA ASN A 370 -14.90 11.92 -21.34
C ASN A 370 -14.44 11.73 -19.88
N MET A 371 -14.86 10.66 -19.21
CA MET A 371 -14.61 10.38 -17.79
C MET A 371 -15.00 11.58 -16.90
N GLU A 372 -16.22 12.10 -17.09
CA GLU A 372 -16.74 13.28 -16.39
C GLU A 372 -17.20 13.01 -14.94
N PHE A 373 -16.94 11.81 -14.42
CA PHE A 373 -17.31 11.37 -13.06
C PHE A 373 -16.08 11.01 -12.22
N ASP A 374 -16.24 10.96 -10.89
CA ASP A 374 -15.23 10.48 -9.96
C ASP A 374 -15.13 8.95 -10.01
N ILE A 375 -14.45 8.44 -11.05
CA ILE A 375 -14.22 7.01 -11.23
C ILE A 375 -13.05 6.58 -10.34
N PRO A 376 -13.24 5.60 -9.43
CA PRO A 376 -12.16 5.09 -8.61
C PRO A 376 -11.01 4.58 -9.48
N GLY A 377 -9.79 5.06 -9.21
CA GLY A 377 -8.61 4.70 -9.99
C GLY A 377 -8.47 5.45 -11.32
N ALA A 378 -9.39 6.35 -11.73
CA ALA A 378 -9.15 7.20 -12.91
C ALA A 378 -8.10 8.30 -12.68
N LYS A 379 -7.74 8.51 -11.42
CA LYS A 379 -6.75 9.47 -10.96
C LYS A 379 -5.64 8.77 -10.18
N MET A 380 -4.39 9.00 -10.58
CA MET A 380 -3.22 8.47 -9.89
C MET A 380 -3.19 8.93 -8.43
N ASN A 381 -2.58 8.12 -7.56
CA ASN A 381 -2.31 8.59 -6.20
C ASN A 381 -1.36 9.82 -6.22
N PRO A 382 -1.43 10.71 -5.20
CA PRO A 382 -0.65 11.96 -5.16
C PRO A 382 0.84 11.80 -5.44
N THR A 383 1.46 10.79 -4.83
CA THR A 383 2.90 10.54 -4.95
C THR A 383 3.29 10.09 -6.35
N ALA A 384 2.55 9.15 -6.93
CA ALA A 384 2.75 8.68 -8.29
C ALA A 384 2.52 9.80 -9.30
N ALA A 385 1.50 10.63 -9.10
CA ALA A 385 1.20 11.76 -9.97
C ALA A 385 2.33 12.82 -9.96
N ILE A 386 2.87 13.17 -8.80
CA ILE A 386 4.02 14.08 -8.69
C ILE A 386 5.25 13.49 -9.38
N SER A 387 5.50 12.19 -9.19
CA SER A 387 6.63 11.50 -9.82
C SER A 387 6.52 11.48 -11.35
N GLU A 388 5.33 11.16 -11.87
CA GLU A 388 5.06 11.17 -13.31
C GLU A 388 5.22 12.58 -13.88
N VAL A 389 4.67 13.60 -13.23
CA VAL A 389 4.86 15.01 -13.64
C VAL A 389 6.33 15.40 -13.61
N LYS A 390 7.10 14.97 -12.60
CA LYS A 390 8.53 15.27 -12.55
C LYS A 390 9.27 14.66 -13.75
N GLU A 391 8.94 13.43 -14.15
CA GLU A 391 9.57 12.79 -15.30
C GLU A 391 9.11 13.42 -16.63
N LEU A 392 7.81 13.74 -16.76
CA LEU A 392 7.24 14.41 -17.95
C LEU A 392 7.90 15.77 -18.22
N PHE A 393 8.23 16.52 -17.17
CA PHE A 393 8.77 17.88 -17.28
C PHE A 393 10.28 17.96 -17.06
N LYS A 394 10.97 16.82 -16.96
CA LYS A 394 12.41 16.73 -16.68
C LYS A 394 13.28 17.45 -17.72
N THR A 395 12.87 17.42 -18.98
CA THR A 395 13.56 18.09 -20.09
C THR A 395 13.03 19.49 -20.35
N MET A 396 11.97 19.91 -19.66
CA MET A 396 11.36 21.23 -19.86
C MET A 396 12.19 22.29 -19.15
N ARG A 397 12.64 23.28 -19.93
CA ARG A 397 13.46 24.37 -19.42
C ARG A 397 12.66 25.22 -18.43
N GLY A 398 13.28 25.53 -17.29
CA GLY A 398 12.67 26.40 -16.27
C GLY A 398 11.59 25.72 -15.42
N PHE A 399 11.33 24.42 -15.57
CA PHE A 399 10.48 23.68 -14.64
C PHE A 399 11.23 23.49 -13.31
N LEU A 400 10.61 23.91 -12.21
CA LEU A 400 11.21 23.88 -10.88
C LEU A 400 10.75 22.63 -10.11
N ARG A 401 9.43 22.52 -9.92
CA ARG A 401 8.79 21.46 -9.14
C ARG A 401 7.29 21.41 -9.40
N SER A 402 6.65 20.34 -8.97
CA SER A 402 5.20 20.22 -8.88
C SER A 402 4.76 20.02 -7.42
N GLY A 403 3.57 20.50 -7.09
CA GLY A 403 2.93 20.33 -5.79
C GLY A 403 1.47 19.94 -5.95
N ILE A 404 0.88 19.34 -4.91
CA ILE A 404 -0.56 19.06 -4.87
C ILE A 404 -1.19 20.00 -3.87
N ASP A 405 -2.17 20.76 -4.33
CA ASP A 405 -2.94 21.69 -3.50
C ASP A 405 -4.27 21.08 -3.14
N GLY A 406 -4.67 21.21 -1.87
CA GLY A 406 -5.96 20.76 -1.35
C GLY A 406 -6.27 19.26 -1.53
N PRO A 407 -5.35 18.32 -1.18
CA PRO A 407 -5.59 16.88 -1.33
C PRO A 407 -6.86 16.45 -0.57
N GLY A 408 -7.75 15.71 -1.23
CA GLY A 408 -9.01 15.24 -0.64
C GLY A 408 -10.12 16.29 -0.57
N THR A 409 -9.97 17.44 -1.25
CA THR A 409 -11.02 18.46 -1.40
C THR A 409 -11.50 18.53 -2.85
N GLU A 410 -12.69 19.10 -3.10
CA GLU A 410 -13.21 19.32 -4.46
C GLU A 410 -12.32 20.20 -5.36
N LYS A 411 -11.31 20.85 -4.78
CA LYS A 411 -10.36 21.73 -5.47
C LYS A 411 -9.00 21.10 -5.71
N GLU A 412 -8.83 19.80 -5.45
CA GLU A 412 -7.53 19.16 -5.53
C GLU A 412 -6.96 19.23 -6.96
N ARG A 413 -5.73 19.73 -7.07
CA ARG A 413 -5.06 19.96 -8.36
C ARG A 413 -3.55 19.86 -8.19
N ILE A 414 -2.85 19.63 -9.31
CA ILE A 414 -1.39 19.73 -9.38
C ILE A 414 -1.01 21.15 -9.78
N THR A 415 -0.19 21.81 -8.97
CA THR A 415 0.38 23.11 -9.30
C THR A 415 1.82 22.94 -9.79
N LEU A 416 2.07 23.37 -11.02
CA LEU A 416 3.36 23.35 -11.67
C LEU A 416 4.07 24.68 -11.39
N TYR A 417 5.31 24.62 -10.90
CA TYR A 417 6.13 25.79 -10.63
C TYR A 417 7.23 25.89 -11.67
N PHE A 418 7.35 27.07 -12.27
CA PHE A 418 8.41 27.42 -13.20
C PHE A 418 9.24 28.57 -12.65
N ASP A 419 10.49 28.71 -13.08
CA ASP A 419 11.36 29.82 -12.69
C ASP A 419 10.74 31.17 -13.11
N PHE A 420 10.18 31.22 -14.32
CA PHE A 420 9.50 32.39 -14.88
C PHE A 420 8.23 31.96 -15.62
N PRO A 421 7.07 31.80 -14.98
CA PRO A 421 5.87 31.29 -15.64
C PRO A 421 5.39 32.15 -16.83
N ASP A 422 5.70 33.45 -16.84
CA ASP A 422 5.21 34.41 -17.83
C ASP A 422 5.81 34.26 -19.24
N HIS A 423 6.88 33.50 -19.42
CA HIS A 423 7.40 33.20 -20.77
C HIS A 423 6.58 32.11 -21.48
N ILE A 424 5.81 31.31 -20.73
CA ILE A 424 4.98 30.24 -21.27
C ILE A 424 3.68 30.87 -21.78
N ASP A 425 3.46 30.80 -23.09
CA ASP A 425 2.28 31.39 -23.72
C ASP A 425 0.98 30.64 -23.36
N MET A 426 -0.16 31.22 -23.73
CA MET A 426 -1.48 30.68 -23.37
C MET A 426 -1.83 29.35 -24.07
N GLU A 427 -1.28 29.07 -25.26
CA GLU A 427 -1.51 27.80 -25.97
C GLU A 427 -0.66 26.69 -25.35
N GLU A 428 0.62 26.97 -25.09
CA GLU A 428 1.53 26.08 -24.41
C GLU A 428 1.02 25.74 -23.01
N ARG A 429 0.55 26.74 -22.23
CA ARG A 429 -0.10 26.49 -20.93
C ARG A 429 -1.27 25.51 -21.02
N LYS A 430 -2.17 25.68 -22.00
CA LYS A 430 -3.31 24.77 -22.19
C LYS A 430 -2.84 23.36 -22.55
N ASN A 431 -1.84 23.25 -23.42
CA ASN A 431 -1.27 21.97 -23.83
C ASN A 431 -0.63 21.23 -22.65
N LEU A 432 0.16 21.91 -21.82
CA LEU A 432 0.78 21.34 -20.63
C LEU A 432 -0.27 20.84 -19.63
N ILE A 433 -1.31 21.64 -19.37
CA ILE A 433 -2.40 21.26 -18.47
C ILE A 433 -3.17 20.04 -19.00
N SER A 434 -3.49 20.03 -20.30
CA SER A 434 -4.15 18.88 -20.94
C SER A 434 -3.28 17.62 -20.87
N PHE A 435 -1.97 17.76 -21.06
CA PHE A 435 -1.02 16.65 -21.03
C PHE A 435 -0.90 16.03 -19.64
N VAL A 436 -0.82 16.86 -18.58
CA VAL A 436 -0.85 16.39 -17.18
C VAL A 436 -2.16 15.68 -16.88
N LYS A 437 -3.30 16.25 -17.29
CA LYS A 437 -4.62 15.63 -17.09
C LYS A 437 -4.72 14.28 -17.77
N LYS A 438 -4.19 14.13 -18.98
CA LYS A 438 -4.19 12.85 -19.72
C LYS A 438 -3.31 11.80 -19.04
N ARG A 439 -2.09 12.19 -18.63
CA ARG A 439 -1.11 11.25 -18.06
C ARG A 439 -1.39 10.82 -16.63
N THR A 440 -1.97 11.70 -15.81
CA THR A 440 -2.11 11.46 -14.36
C THR A 440 -3.56 11.39 -13.88
N GLY A 441 -4.51 11.89 -14.67
CA GLY A 441 -5.89 12.09 -14.23
C GLY A 441 -6.11 13.35 -13.38
N TRP A 442 -5.04 14.07 -13.00
CA TRP A 442 -5.14 15.28 -12.19
C TRP A 442 -5.44 16.51 -13.04
N THR A 443 -6.35 17.36 -12.56
CA THR A 443 -6.42 18.76 -13.00
C THR A 443 -5.13 19.46 -12.56
N SER A 444 -4.62 20.36 -13.40
CA SER A 444 -3.39 21.08 -13.09
C SER A 444 -3.47 22.55 -13.44
N GLU A 445 -2.66 23.35 -12.76
CA GLU A 445 -2.45 24.75 -13.05
C GLU A 445 -0.96 25.10 -12.99
N ILE A 446 -0.60 26.22 -13.60
CA ILE A 446 0.76 26.76 -13.53
C ILE A 446 0.71 27.93 -12.54
N SER A 447 1.56 27.88 -11.53
CA SER A 447 1.69 28.95 -10.55
C SER A 447 2.19 30.22 -11.20
N ASP A 448 1.62 31.37 -10.83
CA ASP A 448 2.11 32.69 -11.20
C ASP A 448 3.32 33.14 -10.35
N SER A 449 3.87 32.26 -9.53
CA SER A 449 5.06 32.55 -8.71
C SER A 449 6.30 32.70 -9.59
N VAL A 450 7.02 33.82 -9.40
CA VAL A 450 8.23 34.16 -10.15
C VAL A 450 9.46 34.10 -9.24
N ARG A 451 10.53 33.43 -9.68
CA ARG A 451 11.81 33.38 -8.94
C ARG A 451 12.64 34.63 -9.16
N GLN A 452 12.36 35.63 -8.32
CA GLN A 452 13.01 36.93 -8.36
C GLN A 452 14.53 36.88 -8.14
N ASP A 453 14.99 35.87 -7.40
CA ASP A 453 16.40 35.67 -7.06
C ASP A 453 17.28 35.30 -8.27
N LEU A 454 16.66 34.85 -9.37
CA LEU A 454 17.37 34.50 -10.60
C LEU A 454 17.58 35.71 -11.53
N PHE A 455 16.85 36.81 -11.35
CA PHE A 455 17.00 38.01 -12.19
C PHE A 455 18.43 38.57 -12.16
N PRO A 456 19.10 38.77 -11.00
CA PRO A 456 20.46 39.30 -10.98
C PRO A 456 21.45 38.44 -11.77
N GLY A 457 21.36 37.11 -11.63
CA GLY A 457 22.24 36.17 -12.33
C GLY A 457 21.99 36.16 -13.84
N LEU A 458 20.72 36.14 -14.26
CA LEU A 458 20.35 36.17 -15.67
C LEU A 458 20.76 37.49 -16.35
N ILE A 459 20.58 38.62 -15.67
CA ILE A 459 20.97 39.93 -16.22
C ILE A 459 22.51 40.01 -16.24
N ALA A 460 23.23 39.50 -15.23
CA ALA A 460 24.68 39.42 -15.26
C ALA A 460 25.21 38.52 -16.41
N GLU A 461 24.55 37.39 -16.71
CA GLU A 461 24.86 36.53 -17.87
C GLU A 461 24.71 37.30 -19.19
N LEU A 462 23.60 38.03 -19.36
CA LEU A 462 23.33 38.78 -20.59
C LEU A 462 24.24 40.00 -20.78
N HIS A 463 24.75 40.58 -19.69
CA HIS A 463 25.64 41.74 -19.69
C HIS A 463 27.14 41.38 -19.61
N GLY A 464 27.49 40.15 -19.24
CA GLY A 464 28.87 39.68 -19.10
C GLY A 464 29.61 40.20 -17.86
N HIS A 465 28.94 40.91 -16.96
CA HIS A 465 29.49 41.38 -15.69
C HIS A 465 28.41 41.44 -14.59
N PRO A 466 28.76 41.35 -13.29
CA PRO A 466 27.81 41.51 -12.20
C PRO A 466 27.17 42.91 -12.22
N ILE A 467 25.91 42.98 -11.78
CA ILE A 467 25.12 44.22 -11.75
C ILE A 467 24.70 44.50 -10.31
N GLY A 468 24.59 45.78 -9.95
CA GLY A 468 24.17 46.24 -8.62
C GLY A 468 22.68 45.99 -8.34
N SER A 469 22.10 46.80 -7.44
CA SER A 469 20.69 46.68 -7.04
C SER A 469 19.73 46.76 -8.24
N ILE A 470 18.82 45.80 -8.33
CA ILE A 470 17.74 45.75 -9.31
C ILE A 470 16.40 46.08 -8.64
N SER A 471 15.49 46.74 -9.37
CA SER A 471 14.12 46.98 -8.92
C SER A 471 13.16 46.08 -9.70
N ILE A 472 12.34 45.30 -9.02
CA ILE A 472 11.44 44.31 -9.63
C ILE A 472 10.00 44.75 -9.41
N HIS A 473 9.26 44.96 -10.49
CA HIS A 473 7.84 45.31 -10.49
C HIS A 473 7.01 44.16 -11.06
N LEU A 474 6.54 43.27 -10.17
CA LEU A 474 5.80 42.05 -10.56
C LEU A 474 4.49 42.36 -11.30
N ALA A 475 3.71 43.34 -10.84
CA ALA A 475 2.41 43.68 -11.45
C ALA A 475 2.55 44.23 -12.87
N GLU A 476 3.64 44.95 -13.16
CA GLU A 476 3.90 45.55 -14.47
C GLU A 476 4.75 44.67 -15.38
N LYS A 477 5.20 43.51 -14.89
CA LYS A 477 6.18 42.64 -15.56
C LYS A 477 7.43 43.40 -16.01
N LYS A 478 7.96 44.23 -15.13
CA LYS A 478 9.12 45.11 -15.39
C LYS A 478 10.25 44.86 -14.41
N VAL A 479 11.48 44.85 -14.91
CA VAL A 479 12.71 44.85 -14.11
C VAL A 479 13.55 46.05 -14.52
N SER A 480 13.89 46.90 -13.56
CA SER A 480 14.67 48.13 -13.78
C SER A 480 16.06 47.99 -13.20
N ILE A 481 17.07 48.40 -13.97
CA ILE A 481 18.49 48.37 -13.59
C ILE A 481 19.12 49.77 -13.68
N GLY A 482 19.96 50.10 -12.70
CA GLY A 482 20.66 51.38 -12.60
C GLY A 482 21.94 51.44 -13.44
N LEU A 483 21.83 51.13 -14.73
CA LEU A 483 22.94 51.15 -15.70
C LEU A 483 22.53 51.91 -16.96
N ASP A 484 23.51 52.50 -17.64
CA ASP A 484 23.31 53.07 -18.96
C ASP A 484 23.06 51.95 -19.98
N GLU A 485 22.16 52.18 -20.94
CA GLU A 485 21.81 51.16 -21.94
C GLU A 485 23.02 50.83 -22.84
N PRO A 486 23.49 49.57 -22.88
CA PRO A 486 24.65 49.19 -23.70
C PRO A 486 24.29 49.18 -25.18
N ALA A 487 25.29 49.19 -26.07
CA ALA A 487 25.09 49.17 -27.53
C ALA A 487 24.27 47.94 -28.02
N LYS A 488 24.29 46.82 -27.29
CA LYS A 488 23.47 45.61 -27.53
C LYS A 488 22.16 45.57 -26.71
N GLY A 489 21.75 46.67 -26.10
CA GLY A 489 20.61 46.74 -25.16
C GLY A 489 19.29 46.22 -25.75
N LYS A 490 19.03 46.48 -27.04
CA LYS A 490 17.83 45.95 -27.74
C LYS A 490 17.81 44.43 -27.84
N GLU A 491 18.96 43.81 -28.10
CA GLU A 491 19.09 42.35 -28.21
C GLU A 491 18.97 41.70 -26.83
N ILE A 492 19.61 42.31 -25.81
CA ILE A 492 19.50 41.88 -24.42
C ILE A 492 18.05 41.95 -23.92
N ARG A 493 17.32 43.04 -24.20
CA ARG A 493 15.89 43.17 -23.84
C ARG A 493 15.04 42.07 -24.49
N LYS A 494 15.31 41.74 -25.75
CA LYS A 494 14.60 40.69 -26.48
C LYS A 494 14.84 39.32 -25.85
N VAL A 495 16.10 38.93 -25.65
CA VAL A 495 16.47 37.64 -25.05
C VAL A 495 15.99 37.54 -23.60
N PHE A 496 16.01 38.63 -22.84
CA PHE A 496 15.48 38.69 -21.48
C PHE A 496 13.97 38.49 -21.45
N ALA A 497 13.23 39.17 -22.35
CA ALA A 497 11.78 39.01 -22.47
C ALA A 497 11.39 37.58 -22.91
N GLU A 498 12.13 37.00 -23.85
CA GLU A 498 11.92 35.60 -24.29
C GLU A 498 12.20 34.59 -23.17
N ARG A 499 13.17 34.85 -22.29
CA ARG A 499 13.52 33.94 -21.18
C ARG A 499 12.65 34.10 -19.93
N THR A 500 12.08 35.28 -19.69
CA THR A 500 11.41 35.59 -18.42
C THR A 500 9.95 36.01 -18.55
N GLY A 501 9.53 36.50 -19.72
CA GLY A 501 8.25 37.19 -19.88
C GLY A 501 8.23 38.60 -19.27
N PHE A 502 9.35 39.10 -18.75
CA PHE A 502 9.49 40.44 -18.17
C PHE A 502 10.22 41.39 -19.13
N THR A 503 9.89 42.67 -19.03
CA THR A 503 10.56 43.75 -19.78
C THR A 503 11.69 44.37 -18.96
N LEU A 504 12.88 44.47 -19.55
CA LEU A 504 14.05 45.09 -18.91
C LEU A 504 14.08 46.59 -19.23
N GLN A 505 14.25 47.44 -18.22
CA GLN A 505 14.39 48.90 -18.32
C GLN A 505 15.71 49.40 -17.71
N TYR A 506 16.33 50.37 -18.36
CA TYR A 506 17.56 51.02 -17.92
C TYR A 506 17.23 52.40 -17.35
N ASN A 507 17.64 52.67 -16.12
CA ASN A 507 17.43 53.96 -15.45
C ASN A 507 18.79 54.63 -15.21
N ASN A 508 18.96 55.85 -15.75
CA ASN A 508 20.15 56.66 -15.45
C ASN A 508 20.24 56.93 -13.94
N LYS A 509 21.48 56.92 -13.42
CA LYS A 509 21.86 56.99 -11.99
C LYS A 509 21.33 58.18 -11.16
N SER A 510 20.42 59.02 -11.65
CA SER A 510 20.02 60.26 -11.00
C SER A 510 18.72 60.25 -10.18
N ASN A 511 17.94 59.16 -10.12
CA ASN A 511 16.64 59.17 -9.42
C ASN A 511 16.38 57.95 -8.51
N MET A 512 17.27 57.66 -7.57
CA MET A 512 17.00 56.76 -6.43
C MET A 512 17.48 57.41 -5.12
N THR A 513 16.86 58.52 -4.75
CA THR A 513 16.87 59.01 -3.37
C THR A 513 15.48 58.84 -2.78
N GLY A 514 15.39 58.01 -1.73
CA GLY A 514 14.27 58.02 -0.80
C GLY A 514 13.47 56.73 -0.76
N LEU A 515 13.90 55.78 0.07
CA LEU A 515 13.03 54.97 0.93
C LEU A 515 13.87 54.56 2.14
N SER A 516 13.58 55.24 3.25
CA SER A 516 13.93 54.99 4.65
C SER A 516 14.84 53.79 4.96
N ALA A 517 16.02 54.08 5.51
CA ALA A 517 16.75 53.17 6.38
C ALA A 517 15.85 52.79 7.58
N GLY A 518 15.24 51.60 7.51
CA GLY A 518 14.73 50.95 8.71
C GLY A 518 15.93 50.56 9.58
N LYS A 519 15.83 50.76 10.90
CA LYS A 519 16.86 50.35 11.87
C LYS A 519 17.33 48.93 11.55
N ASP A 520 18.62 48.77 11.26
CA ASP A 520 19.24 47.46 11.15
C ASP A 520 19.30 46.84 12.56
N ASP A 521 18.38 45.95 12.87
CA ASP A 521 18.36 45.16 14.12
C ASP A 521 19.48 44.09 14.07
N ILE A 522 20.73 44.57 14.07
CA ILE A 522 21.95 43.76 14.03
C ILE A 522 22.65 43.92 15.37
N PHE A 523 22.71 42.82 16.13
CA PHE A 523 23.37 42.75 17.44
C PHE A 523 24.85 42.42 17.24
N ARG A 524 25.73 43.28 17.76
CA ARG A 524 27.19 43.13 17.68
C ARG A 524 27.81 43.50 19.03
N VAL A 525 28.24 42.49 19.77
CA VAL A 525 29.02 42.68 20.99
C VAL A 525 30.45 42.19 20.75
N PRO A 526 31.51 43.00 20.96
CA PRO A 526 32.88 42.54 20.80
C PRO A 526 33.20 41.48 21.87
N ALA A 527 33.37 40.23 21.43
CA ALA A 527 33.76 39.12 22.29
C ALA A 527 35.24 39.22 22.69
N GLY A 528 35.57 38.86 23.94
CA GLY A 528 36.96 38.80 24.42
C GLY A 528 37.77 37.63 23.85
N SER A 529 37.10 36.65 23.26
CA SER A 529 37.68 35.49 22.56
C SER A 529 37.36 35.56 21.07
N GLY A 530 38.30 35.16 20.22
CA GLY A 530 38.17 35.22 18.76
C GLY A 530 36.90 34.55 18.23
N ARG A 531 36.46 35.03 17.05
CA ARG A 531 35.25 34.57 16.37
C ARG A 531 35.24 33.05 16.14
N MET A 532 34.11 32.41 16.45
CA MET A 532 33.87 30.99 16.18
C MET A 532 33.71 30.70 14.68
N GLU A 533 34.07 29.47 14.27
CA GLU A 533 33.79 28.98 12.92
C GLU A 533 32.27 28.89 12.67
N ASN A 534 31.81 29.09 11.43
CA ASN A 534 30.38 29.17 11.11
C ASN A 534 29.57 27.94 11.58
N ASN A 535 30.12 26.73 11.45
CA ASN A 535 29.43 25.51 11.89
C ASN A 535 29.37 25.42 13.42
N GLN A 536 30.45 25.81 14.10
CA GLN A 536 30.50 25.87 15.57
C GLN A 536 29.53 26.91 16.12
N ALA A 537 29.41 28.08 15.48
CA ALA A 537 28.46 29.11 15.87
C ALA A 537 26.99 28.65 15.73
N ILE A 538 26.67 27.86 14.70
CA ILE A 538 25.33 27.27 14.53
C ILE A 538 25.03 26.23 15.62
N GLU A 539 26.00 25.39 15.98
CA GLU A 539 25.83 24.43 17.08
C GLU A 539 25.71 25.13 18.44
N GLU A 540 26.49 26.17 18.68
CA GLU A 540 26.41 26.97 19.91
C GLU A 540 25.06 27.68 20.01
N ALA A 541 24.52 28.22 18.91
CA ALA A 541 23.18 28.79 18.88
C ALA A 541 22.10 27.75 19.22
N LYS A 542 22.26 26.48 18.79
CA LYS A 542 21.33 25.41 19.18
C LYS A 542 21.40 25.09 20.67
N ARG A 543 22.61 25.02 21.24
CA ARG A 543 22.82 24.77 22.68
C ARG A 543 22.27 25.92 23.53
N TRP A 544 22.61 27.15 23.18
CA TRP A 544 22.11 28.37 23.83
C TRP A 544 20.58 28.42 23.92
N ALA A 545 19.89 28.04 22.85
CA ALA A 545 18.43 28.05 22.83
C ALA A 545 17.84 26.93 23.67
N ALA A 546 18.44 25.73 23.64
CA ALA A 546 18.01 24.59 24.45
C ALA A 546 18.12 24.90 25.95
N ASP A 547 19.21 25.53 26.38
CA ASP A 547 19.45 25.90 27.78
C ASP A 547 18.42 26.90 28.33
N ARG A 548 17.79 27.68 27.45
CA ARG A 548 16.86 28.78 27.80
C ARG A 548 15.40 28.46 27.47
N GLY A 549 15.11 27.28 26.92
CA GLY A 549 13.77 26.93 26.47
C GLY A 549 13.28 27.77 25.29
N ILE A 550 14.18 28.37 24.51
CA ILE A 550 13.85 29.20 23.35
C ILE A 550 13.66 28.28 22.14
N THR A 551 12.55 28.44 21.43
CA THR A 551 12.28 27.67 20.20
C THR A 551 12.83 28.40 18.98
N ILE A 552 13.94 27.88 18.44
CA ILE A 552 14.51 28.33 17.17
C ILE A 552 14.21 27.34 16.06
N TYR A 553 13.56 27.82 15.00
CA TYR A 553 13.11 26.99 13.87
C TYR A 553 14.22 26.77 12.85
N LYS A 554 15.15 27.72 12.73
CA LYS A 554 16.28 27.68 11.79
C LYS A 554 17.35 28.68 12.22
N THR A 555 18.60 28.32 11.99
CA THR A 555 19.75 29.24 12.02
C THR A 555 20.34 29.29 10.62
N SER A 556 20.62 30.47 10.10
CA SER A 556 21.22 30.64 8.78
C SER A 556 22.37 31.63 8.80
N MET A 557 23.31 31.48 7.88
CA MET A 557 24.44 32.40 7.71
C MET A 557 24.19 33.27 6.49
N LYS A 558 24.21 34.58 6.68
CA LYS A 558 24.17 35.60 5.62
C LYS A 558 25.48 36.36 5.59
N GLN A 559 25.73 37.07 4.50
CA GLN A 559 26.80 38.07 4.42
C GLN A 559 26.16 39.45 4.42
N HIS A 560 26.63 40.33 5.30
CA HIS A 560 26.21 41.73 5.36
C HIS A 560 27.47 42.60 5.40
N ASN A 561 27.64 43.46 4.39
CA ASN A 561 28.82 44.33 4.22
C ASN A 561 30.16 43.57 4.26
N GLY A 562 30.21 42.35 3.70
CA GLY A 562 31.43 41.52 3.67
C GLY A 562 31.74 40.77 4.97
N GLU A 563 30.95 40.98 6.02
CA GLU A 563 31.04 40.25 7.28
C GLU A 563 29.91 39.22 7.39
N PRO A 564 30.16 38.04 7.98
CA PRO A 564 29.14 37.02 8.16
C PRO A 564 28.24 37.36 9.34
N LEU A 565 26.96 37.26 9.07
CA LEU A 565 25.84 37.59 9.93
C LEU A 565 25.02 36.32 10.18
N MET A 566 24.84 35.94 11.44
CA MET A 566 23.99 34.82 11.82
C MET A 566 22.54 35.29 11.95
N GLU A 567 21.63 34.73 11.15
CA GLU A 567 20.19 35.03 11.21
C GLU A 567 19.43 33.88 11.90
N ILE A 568 18.76 34.22 12.99
CA ILE A 568 17.94 33.31 13.81
C ILE A 568 16.47 33.42 13.42
N HIS A 569 15.81 32.28 13.18
CA HIS A 569 14.40 32.22 12.83
C HIS A 569 13.54 31.83 14.03
N PHE A 570 12.86 32.81 14.60
CA PHE A 570 11.76 32.63 15.55
C PHE A 570 10.44 32.34 14.82
N ILE A 571 9.40 32.04 15.59
CA ILE A 571 8.03 31.90 15.05
C ILE A 571 7.53 33.20 14.41
N SER A 572 7.86 34.35 15.01
CA SER A 572 7.53 35.67 14.51
C SER A 572 8.59 36.71 14.89
N PRO A 573 8.66 37.84 14.17
CA PRO A 573 9.51 38.97 14.55
C PRO A 573 9.18 39.53 15.93
N GLU A 574 7.92 39.45 16.37
CA GLU A 574 7.46 39.90 17.67
C GLU A 574 8.12 39.10 18.80
N ILE A 575 8.10 37.77 18.70
CA ILE A 575 8.78 36.90 19.68
C ILE A 575 10.29 37.12 19.64
N ALA A 576 10.87 37.39 18.46
CA ALA A 576 12.29 37.71 18.36
C ALA A 576 12.66 39.00 19.13
N LYS A 577 11.75 39.99 19.17
CA LYS A 577 11.95 41.24 19.92
C LYS A 577 11.93 41.03 21.43
N ASP A 578 11.15 40.07 21.90
CA ASP A 578 11.13 39.70 23.32
C ASP A 578 12.46 39.03 23.76
N HIS A 579 13.29 38.61 22.81
CA HIS A 579 14.58 37.94 23.02
C HIS A 579 15.80 38.76 22.55
N GLU A 580 15.70 40.09 22.39
CA GLU A 580 16.82 40.92 21.92
C GLU A 580 18.06 40.84 22.83
N ALA A 581 17.86 40.86 24.16
CA ALA A 581 18.94 40.71 25.13
C ALA A 581 19.64 39.34 25.01
N ASP A 582 18.88 38.28 24.70
CA ASP A 582 19.43 36.94 24.51
C ASP A 582 20.24 36.86 23.20
N LEU A 583 19.83 37.57 22.14
CA LEU A 583 20.54 37.64 20.87
C LEU A 583 21.86 38.42 20.97
N GLU A 584 21.92 39.44 21.80
CA GLU A 584 23.17 40.15 22.15
C GLU A 584 24.15 39.22 22.86
N GLU A 585 23.68 38.41 23.82
CA GLU A 585 24.51 37.41 24.49
C GLU A 585 25.02 36.34 23.51
N LEU A 586 24.17 35.88 22.58
CA LEU A 586 24.56 34.94 21.55
C LEU A 586 25.64 35.53 20.62
N SER A 587 25.54 36.83 20.30
CA SER A 587 26.57 37.56 19.56
C SER A 587 27.89 37.59 20.33
N TYR A 588 27.85 37.87 21.63
CA TYR A 588 29.03 37.85 22.50
C TYR A 588 29.68 36.46 22.60
N ARG A 589 28.88 35.40 22.76
CA ARG A 589 29.39 34.02 22.87
C ARG A 589 30.04 33.52 21.59
N THR A 590 29.42 33.81 20.45
CA THR A 590 29.89 33.32 19.14
C THR A 590 30.96 34.22 18.52
N GLY A 591 31.09 35.46 19.00
CA GLY A 591 31.93 36.49 18.38
C GLY A 591 31.44 36.88 16.99
N MET A 592 30.14 36.70 16.71
CA MET A 592 29.51 36.95 15.41
C MET A 592 28.42 38.00 15.52
N ALA A 593 28.17 38.74 14.43
CA ALA A 593 26.98 39.56 14.33
C ALA A 593 25.74 38.64 14.26
N VAL A 594 24.69 38.97 15.03
CA VAL A 594 23.45 38.19 15.08
C VAL A 594 22.27 39.07 14.70
N THR A 595 21.32 38.53 13.95
CA THR A 595 20.03 39.16 13.64
C THR A 595 18.92 38.11 13.64
N TYR A 596 17.67 38.52 13.42
CA TYR A 596 16.52 37.62 13.34
C TYR A 596 15.71 37.82 12.07
N ALA A 597 15.08 36.73 11.60
CA ALA A 597 14.26 36.75 10.39
C ALA A 597 13.02 37.64 10.56
N LYS A 598 12.79 38.54 9.60
CA LYS A 598 11.64 39.46 9.62
C LYS A 598 10.33 38.85 9.10
N GLN A 599 10.39 37.63 8.56
CA GLN A 599 9.23 36.94 8.00
C GLN A 599 8.70 35.90 9.00
N PRO A 600 7.45 36.02 9.49
CA PRO A 600 6.85 35.08 10.42
C PRO A 600 6.60 33.71 9.77
N LYS A 601 6.66 32.65 10.58
CA LYS A 601 6.38 31.27 10.17
C LYS A 601 4.87 31.02 10.17
N GLN A 602 4.19 31.47 9.10
CA GLN A 602 2.73 31.44 8.99
C GLN A 602 2.10 30.08 9.35
N ASN A 603 2.59 28.97 8.81
CA ASN A 603 2.05 27.64 9.09
C ASN A 603 2.17 27.23 10.57
N GLU A 604 3.26 27.62 11.23
CA GLU A 604 3.47 27.34 12.65
C GLU A 604 2.56 28.19 13.53
N ILE A 605 2.35 29.45 13.15
CA ILE A 605 1.38 30.32 13.83
C ILE A 605 -0.03 29.73 13.69
N ILE A 606 -0.44 29.26 12.50
CA ILE A 606 -1.75 28.59 12.31
C ILE A 606 -1.83 27.33 13.18
N ARG A 607 -0.78 26.51 13.21
CA ARG A 607 -0.75 25.27 13.98
C ARG A 607 -0.89 25.52 15.48
N ILE A 608 -0.06 26.41 16.04
CA ILE A 608 -0.12 26.78 17.47
C ILE A 608 -1.47 27.40 17.82
N THR A 609 -2.05 28.19 16.90
CA THR A 609 -3.40 28.73 17.06
C THR A 609 -4.38 27.58 17.22
N LEU A 610 -4.45 26.66 16.26
CA LEU A 610 -5.38 25.52 16.29
C LEU A 610 -5.19 24.64 17.54
N GLU A 611 -3.96 24.40 17.97
CA GLU A 611 -3.64 23.62 19.18
C GLU A 611 -4.09 24.30 20.48
N ASN A 612 -4.26 25.63 20.47
CA ASN A 612 -4.62 26.42 21.65
C ASN A 612 -6.03 27.03 21.58
N LEU A 613 -6.83 26.68 20.56
CA LEU A 613 -8.24 27.04 20.54
C LEU A 613 -9.06 26.10 21.43
N PRO A 614 -10.11 26.59 22.11
CA PRO A 614 -11.03 25.73 22.83
C PRO A 614 -11.66 24.69 21.89
N PRO A 615 -11.81 23.42 22.33
CA PRO A 615 -12.39 22.34 21.50
C PRO A 615 -13.85 22.60 21.13
N GLU A 616 -14.54 23.48 21.86
CA GLU A 616 -15.94 23.85 21.64
C GLU A 616 -16.11 24.84 20.47
N TRP A 617 -15.02 25.38 19.93
CA TRP A 617 -15.04 26.36 18.85
C TRP A 617 -15.00 25.66 17.49
N GLU A 618 -16.17 25.55 16.85
CA GLU A 618 -16.28 24.98 15.50
C GLU A 618 -15.82 25.99 14.43
N LEU A 619 -14.67 25.71 13.80
CA LEU A 619 -14.10 26.54 12.73
C LEU A 619 -14.76 26.25 11.37
N LYS A 620 -15.31 27.29 10.73
CA LYS A 620 -15.82 27.22 9.34
C LYS A 620 -14.70 27.21 8.30
N LYS A 621 -13.55 27.81 8.61
CA LYS A 621 -12.35 27.89 7.77
C LYS A 621 -11.09 27.97 8.63
N ASN A 622 -9.95 27.61 8.05
CA ASN A 622 -8.65 27.79 8.70
C ASN A 622 -8.42 29.27 9.10
N PRO A 623 -7.70 29.52 10.22
CA PRO A 623 -7.33 30.86 10.65
C PRO A 623 -6.60 31.63 9.55
N SER A 624 -7.02 32.86 9.29
CA SER A 624 -6.35 33.78 8.35
C SER A 624 -5.36 34.66 9.12
N ILE A 625 -4.10 34.72 8.67
CA ILE A 625 -3.09 35.59 9.29
C ILE A 625 -2.98 36.90 8.52
N HIS A 626 -3.14 38.02 9.23
CA HIS A 626 -2.89 39.36 8.74
C HIS A 626 -1.57 39.87 9.30
N MET A 627 -0.50 39.72 8.52
CA MET A 627 0.88 40.04 8.93
C MET A 627 1.06 41.53 9.25
N ASP A 628 0.54 42.42 8.40
CA ASP A 628 0.66 43.87 8.59
C ASP A 628 -0.05 44.37 9.86
N LYS A 629 -1.10 43.67 10.27
CA LYS A 629 -1.94 44.01 11.43
C LYS A 629 -1.58 43.21 12.68
N LYS A 630 -0.70 42.21 12.57
CA LYS A 630 -0.36 41.26 13.66
C LYS A 630 -1.59 40.59 14.27
N LYS A 631 -2.52 40.21 13.38
CA LYS A 631 -3.83 39.64 13.75
C LYS A 631 -4.05 38.27 13.13
N ILE A 632 -4.74 37.41 13.86
CA ILE A 632 -5.22 36.11 13.41
C ILE A 632 -6.75 36.17 13.43
N ALA A 633 -7.36 36.10 12.24
CA ALA A 633 -8.81 36.13 12.08
C ALA A 633 -9.36 34.70 12.03
N LEU A 634 -10.29 34.38 12.94
CA LEU A 634 -11.04 33.14 12.92
C LEU A 634 -12.39 33.35 12.22
N LYS A 635 -12.97 32.24 11.74
CA LYS A 635 -14.36 32.22 11.27
C LYS A 635 -15.08 31.09 11.99
N LEU A 636 -15.89 31.44 12.98
CA LEU A 636 -16.55 30.47 13.84
C LEU A 636 -18.00 30.18 13.42
N GLY A 637 -18.46 28.97 13.76
CA GLY A 637 -19.83 28.51 13.62
C GLY A 637 -20.80 29.41 14.39
N GLN A 638 -20.46 29.65 15.65
CA GLN A 638 -21.16 30.52 16.59
C GLN A 638 -20.16 31.50 17.24
N PRO A 639 -20.55 32.75 17.53
CA PRO A 639 -19.67 33.72 18.19
C PRO A 639 -19.43 33.32 19.65
N PRO A 640 -18.17 33.14 20.10
CA PRO A 640 -17.87 32.77 21.48
C PRO A 640 -18.01 33.95 22.43
N LEU A 641 -18.02 33.67 23.74
CA LEU A 641 -18.11 34.72 24.76
C LEU A 641 -16.85 35.60 24.75
N PRO A 642 -16.97 36.93 24.93
CA PRO A 642 -15.81 37.85 24.91
C PRO A 642 -14.71 37.50 25.91
N THR A 643 -15.07 36.90 27.04
CA THR A 643 -14.13 36.43 28.08
C THR A 643 -13.29 35.24 27.62
N GLU A 644 -13.84 34.36 26.79
CA GLU A 644 -13.14 33.19 26.25
C GLU A 644 -12.17 33.59 25.13
N ILE A 645 -12.58 34.56 24.29
CA ILE A 645 -11.70 35.15 23.26
C ILE A 645 -10.51 35.84 23.90
N ALA A 646 -10.72 36.59 24.98
CA ALA A 646 -9.63 37.25 25.68
C ALA A 646 -8.64 36.24 26.28
N ALA A 647 -9.13 35.17 26.90
CA ALA A 647 -8.26 34.14 27.50
C ALA A 647 -7.46 33.34 26.46
N ALA A 648 -8.11 32.87 25.40
CA ALA A 648 -7.44 32.16 24.31
C ALA A 648 -6.50 33.09 23.52
N GLY A 649 -6.94 34.33 23.29
CA GLY A 649 -6.18 35.36 22.59
C GLY A 649 -4.90 35.76 23.33
N GLU A 650 -4.92 35.85 24.66
CA GLU A 650 -3.72 36.15 25.46
C GLU A 650 -2.69 35.04 25.35
N LYS A 651 -3.12 33.78 25.46
CA LYS A 651 -2.23 32.61 25.36
C LYS A 651 -1.60 32.51 23.96
N ILE A 652 -2.40 32.71 22.91
CA ILE A 652 -1.90 32.70 21.52
C ILE A 652 -0.96 33.87 21.26
N ARG A 653 -1.25 35.06 21.82
CA ARG A 653 -0.38 36.23 21.72
C ARG A 653 0.98 35.98 22.37
N GLN A 654 1.03 35.34 23.54
CA GLN A 654 2.30 35.00 24.20
C GLN A 654 3.15 34.02 23.39
N LEU A 655 2.52 33.06 22.70
CA LEU A 655 3.24 32.03 21.95
C LEU A 655 3.63 32.46 20.53
N THR A 656 2.88 33.38 19.93
CA THR A 656 3.04 33.73 18.51
C THR A 656 3.36 35.20 18.27
N GLY A 657 3.10 36.08 19.23
CA GLY A 657 3.15 37.54 19.07
C GLY A 657 1.95 38.15 18.34
N TYR A 658 0.96 37.34 17.96
CA TYR A 658 -0.21 37.77 17.18
C TYR A 658 -1.48 37.79 18.03
N THR A 659 -2.33 38.78 17.79
CA THR A 659 -3.61 38.93 18.49
C THR A 659 -4.72 38.16 17.78
N LEU A 660 -5.57 37.49 18.55
CA LEU A 660 -6.70 36.74 18.04
C LEU A 660 -7.92 37.65 17.83
N GLU A 661 -8.59 37.50 16.69
CA GLU A 661 -9.84 38.18 16.32
C GLU A 661 -10.82 37.09 15.85
N ALA A 662 -11.94 36.93 16.53
CA ALA A 662 -12.88 35.81 16.32
C ALA A 662 -14.15 36.21 15.57
#